data_AF-A0A7Y5Q5Y4-F1
#
_entry.id   AF-A0A7Y5Q5Y4-F1
#
_cell.length_a   1.000
_cell.length_b   1.000
_cell.length_c   1.000
_cell.angle_alpha   90.00
_cell.angle_beta   90.00
_cell.angle_gamma   90.00
#
_symmetry.space_group_name_H-M   'P 1'
#
loop_
_entity.id
_entity.type
_entity.pdbx_description
1 polymer ?
#
loop_
_entity_poly.entity_id
_entity_poly.type
_entity_poly.pdbx_seq_one_letter_code
_entity_poly.pdbx_strand_id
1 'polypeptide(L)'
;MSRHALLSLCLAAAGVTAAELRLDERGAWQVTGEGLPSVNGSLFLWHDQWKYEVPQQVKREGEALTGWLTGASTGAKVFFRVTAQPEPDKLTLHYVFRREAGTRLSNGVLLLLTLPLEPVAQRTIRFTHSPAARIGDGFSGVGRGFDLNLTDQQALTVRADRIVEMTRRSDQPKAVAINVRLLPGSFPADVDVPVTVTVALTPAGDDRLPWSLSMAKPLALSAEAAAVTVPVNTTATIEAVLEATYDNPFDPEQVKLDAEVGCPDDTTLWIPGYYHQDYRAERVDEVELLAEQGPPGWRVRFTPTLPGTYRVVLSARDRSGTCRIGPVLITATPSEAPGMLRIGRHANAFVRQPGGSVFLIGHNVPTYLAGKQSMAEAFDKMAAGGENFNRFWMYSARMGLEWGQPVGTYRLSEAWRLDHAFELARQRGINLLLCFDTHQDFQGDRLKANPYHLERGGPISTPLEFFTNEAARKLYRQRLRYIIARWSHCTNLVAWELVNEIEGWAGFTEHQDQVAAWHSEMAAYLKANDPYQHPVTTSCWTSEGWPTLWNAPGLDFVQTHHYSNAKVDMAQRTIDYCRQKRRAYPGRLHLFGEMGIHYKFGAGQGDDEDPTGLHLLKQNWAALLSGCASVPANWWHESYFEPRNLYPRFRGIAAFARELDLDRPWQPLEDLKVRWVTPPAEPARRDLEFSGAANAWRPLPVEARYQLRRDGTVGNR
;
A
#
# COMPACT_ATOMS: atom_id res chain seq x y z
N MET A 1 -5.78 52.43 34.13
CA MET A 1 -4.41 51.87 34.18
C MET A 1 -4.55 50.39 34.51
N SER A 2 -4.34 49.55 33.51
CA SER A 2 -4.71 48.12 33.47
C SER A 2 -3.64 47.24 34.13
N ARG A 3 -4.06 46.08 34.63
CA ARG A 3 -3.26 45.04 35.32
C ARG A 3 -2.14 44.40 34.46
N HIS A 4 -1.79 44.98 33.31
CA HIS A 4 -0.73 44.50 32.42
C HIS A 4 0.69 44.90 32.82
N ALA A 5 0.88 45.70 33.88
CA ALA A 5 2.18 46.27 34.22
C ALA A 5 2.95 45.58 35.36
N LEU A 6 2.44 44.48 35.96
CA LEU A 6 3.00 43.94 37.21
C LEU A 6 3.55 42.51 37.15
N LEU A 7 3.55 41.83 35.99
CA LEU A 7 4.18 40.50 35.86
C LEU A 7 5.51 40.47 35.09
N SER A 8 5.95 41.59 34.48
CA SER A 8 7.20 41.62 33.70
C SER A 8 8.49 41.78 34.54
N LEU A 9 8.40 41.86 35.88
CA LEU A 9 9.54 42.25 36.73
C LEU A 9 10.13 41.14 37.61
N CYS A 10 9.67 39.89 37.52
CA CYS A 10 10.20 38.80 38.37
C CYS A 10 10.92 37.64 37.64
N LEU A 11 11.14 37.70 36.32
CA LEU A 11 11.81 36.61 35.58
C LEU A 11 13.23 36.94 35.08
N ALA A 12 13.76 38.12 35.39
CA ALA A 12 15.09 38.56 34.92
C ALA A 12 16.29 37.86 35.61
N ALA A 13 16.07 36.85 36.46
CA ALA A 13 17.13 36.23 37.27
C ALA A 13 17.59 34.83 36.80
N ALA A 14 17.17 34.34 35.63
CA ALA A 14 17.56 33.00 35.15
C ALA A 14 18.11 32.91 33.71
N GLY A 15 18.34 34.04 33.01
CA GLY A 15 18.94 34.00 31.67
C GLY A 15 18.11 33.30 30.58
N VAL A 16 16.80 33.11 30.80
CA VAL A 16 15.86 32.65 29.77
C VAL A 16 14.95 33.84 29.44
N THR A 17 15.05 34.39 28.24
CA THR A 17 14.08 35.38 27.76
C THR A 17 12.76 34.68 27.47
N ALA A 18 11.69 35.13 28.13
CA ALA A 18 10.38 34.49 28.09
C ALA A 18 9.78 34.59 26.68
N ALA A 19 9.60 33.45 26.02
CA ALA A 19 8.76 33.36 24.84
C ALA A 19 7.29 33.55 25.23
N GLU A 20 6.52 34.22 24.39
CA GLU A 20 5.14 34.62 24.68
C GLU A 20 4.20 34.12 23.57
N LEU A 21 3.10 33.52 23.97
CA LEU A 21 1.97 33.16 23.11
C LEU A 21 0.86 34.21 23.28
N ARG A 22 0.58 34.97 22.22
CA ARG A 22 -0.45 36.02 22.24
C ARG A 22 -1.59 35.68 21.30
N LEU A 23 -2.83 35.95 21.71
CA LEU A 23 -4.00 35.97 20.84
C LEU A 23 -4.34 37.42 20.48
N ASP A 24 -4.50 37.73 19.20
CA ASP A 24 -4.88 39.06 18.71
C ASP A 24 -6.41 39.27 18.70
N GLU A 25 -6.83 40.48 18.35
CA GLU A 25 -8.25 40.85 18.30
C GLU A 25 -9.04 40.16 17.18
N ARG A 26 -8.35 39.53 16.22
CA ARG A 26 -8.94 38.77 15.10
C ARG A 26 -8.98 37.27 15.38
N GLY A 27 -8.50 36.83 16.55
CA GLY A 27 -8.44 35.42 16.95
C GLY A 27 -7.29 34.65 16.30
N ALA A 28 -6.32 35.33 15.70
CA ALA A 28 -5.04 34.74 15.34
C ALA A 28 -4.12 34.76 16.55
N TRP A 29 -3.22 33.78 16.65
CA TRP A 29 -2.21 33.73 17.69
C TRP A 29 -0.81 33.81 17.11
N GLN A 30 0.10 34.32 17.92
CA GLN A 30 1.50 34.48 17.55
C GLN A 30 2.40 33.97 18.67
N VAL A 31 3.46 33.27 18.28
CA VAL A 31 4.60 32.96 19.14
C VAL A 31 5.70 33.96 18.84
N THR A 32 6.16 34.69 19.85
CA THR A 32 7.34 35.56 19.77
C THR A 32 8.26 35.31 20.96
N GLY A 33 9.56 35.35 20.72
CA GLY A 33 10.58 35.17 21.75
C GLY A 33 11.95 35.50 21.16
N GLU A 34 12.90 35.90 22.00
CA GLU A 34 14.25 36.16 21.53
C GLU A 34 14.87 34.86 20.99
N GLY A 35 15.46 34.92 19.78
CA GLY A 35 16.03 33.73 19.12
C GLY A 35 15.03 32.73 18.55
N LEU A 36 13.72 32.93 18.73
CA LEU A 36 12.68 32.09 18.11
C LEU A 36 12.24 32.67 16.76
N PRO A 37 12.02 31.83 15.73
CA PRO A 37 11.32 32.26 14.52
C PRO A 37 9.88 32.64 14.88
N SER A 38 9.38 33.74 14.28
CA SER A 38 7.97 34.13 14.46
C SER A 38 7.04 33.09 13.87
N VAL A 39 6.13 32.55 14.67
CA VAL A 39 5.08 31.65 14.21
C VAL A 39 3.73 32.34 14.37
N ASN A 40 2.93 32.33 13.30
CA ASN A 40 1.57 32.86 13.32
C ASN A 40 0.60 31.71 13.04
N GLY A 41 -0.42 31.57 13.87
CA GLY A 41 -1.52 30.65 13.64
C GLY A 41 -2.82 31.42 13.49
N SER A 42 -3.59 31.14 12.44
CA SER A 42 -4.90 31.75 12.25
C SER A 42 -5.96 30.72 11.85
N LEU A 43 -7.19 30.93 12.29
CA LEU A 43 -8.32 30.15 11.80
C LEU A 43 -8.44 30.37 10.28
N PHE A 44 -8.72 29.29 9.55
CA PHE A 44 -9.00 29.38 8.12
C PHE A 44 -10.04 28.33 7.72
N LEU A 45 -10.74 28.62 6.62
CA LEU A 45 -11.70 27.73 5.97
C LEU A 45 -11.20 27.43 4.56
N TRP A 46 -11.25 26.17 4.13
CA TRP A 46 -11.02 25.80 2.73
C TRP A 46 -12.31 25.33 2.07
N HIS A 47 -12.68 25.99 0.97
CA HIS A 47 -13.81 25.59 0.14
C HIS A 47 -13.42 25.56 -1.34
N ASP A 48 -14.16 24.78 -2.13
CA ASP A 48 -13.87 24.54 -3.55
C ASP A 48 -12.43 24.06 -3.82
N GLN A 49 -11.99 24.10 -5.07
CA GLN A 49 -10.58 23.86 -5.40
C GLN A 49 -9.80 25.18 -5.22
N TRP A 50 -8.91 25.21 -4.22
CA TRP A 50 -7.90 26.25 -3.99
C TRP A 50 -8.32 27.62 -3.45
N LYS A 51 -9.52 27.76 -2.85
CA LYS A 51 -9.92 28.99 -2.15
C LYS A 51 -9.89 28.82 -0.64
N TYR A 52 -9.16 29.70 0.03
CA TYR A 52 -9.10 29.77 1.48
C TYR A 52 -9.59 31.12 1.97
N GLU A 53 -10.36 31.09 3.04
CA GLU A 53 -11.00 32.25 3.64
C GLU A 53 -10.51 32.40 5.08
N VAL A 54 -10.31 33.65 5.48
CA VAL A 54 -9.95 34.02 6.87
C VAL A 54 -11.20 34.55 7.58
N PRO A 55 -11.21 34.59 8.93
CA PRO A 55 -12.32 35.12 9.70
C PRO A 55 -12.79 36.51 9.25
N GLN A 56 -14.10 36.66 9.09
CA GLN A 56 -14.79 37.91 8.76
C GLN A 56 -15.70 38.33 9.92
N GLN A 57 -15.88 39.65 10.07
CA GLN A 57 -16.72 40.27 11.12
C GLN A 57 -16.46 39.74 12.54
N VAL A 58 -15.20 39.54 12.90
CA VAL A 58 -14.80 39.09 14.24
C VAL A 58 -15.18 40.14 15.28
N LYS A 59 -15.92 39.74 16.31
CA LYS A 59 -16.35 40.57 17.44
C LYS A 59 -16.00 39.88 18.75
N ARG A 60 -15.78 40.68 19.79
CA ARG A 60 -15.57 40.19 21.15
C ARG A 60 -16.90 40.19 21.91
N GLU A 61 -17.26 39.03 22.46
CA GLU A 61 -18.45 38.80 23.27
C GLU A 61 -18.03 38.19 24.61
N GLY A 62 -17.86 39.05 25.63
CA GLY A 62 -17.28 38.64 26.91
C GLY A 62 -15.83 38.16 26.73
N GLU A 63 -15.55 36.93 27.17
CA GLU A 63 -14.24 36.27 27.02
C GLU A 63 -14.06 35.54 25.67
N ALA A 64 -15.10 35.51 24.83
CA ALA A 64 -15.07 34.83 23.54
C ALA A 64 -14.88 35.81 22.37
N LEU A 65 -14.24 35.33 21.30
CA LEU A 65 -14.31 35.94 19.98
C LEU A 65 -15.27 35.14 19.11
N THR A 66 -16.14 35.82 18.40
CA THR A 66 -17.15 35.23 17.51
C THR A 66 -17.04 35.85 16.12
N GLY A 67 -17.28 35.06 15.08
CA GLY A 67 -17.30 35.54 13.71
C GLY A 67 -17.74 34.44 12.76
N TRP A 68 -17.49 34.64 11.47
CA TRP A 68 -17.72 33.58 10.49
C TRP A 68 -16.66 33.57 9.40
N LEU A 69 -16.59 32.45 8.70
CA LEU A 69 -15.89 32.30 7.44
C LEU A 69 -16.96 32.08 6.36
N THR A 70 -16.83 32.72 5.22
CA THR A 70 -17.80 32.60 4.13
C THR A 70 -17.35 31.50 3.19
N GLY A 71 -18.11 30.43 3.06
CA GLY A 71 -17.82 29.33 2.14
C GLY A 71 -18.68 29.39 0.88
N ALA A 72 -18.09 28.94 -0.24
CA ALA A 72 -18.69 28.78 -1.57
C ALA A 72 -19.03 30.09 -2.32
N SER A 73 -19.26 29.93 -3.62
CA SER A 73 -19.84 30.94 -4.53
C SER A 73 -21.26 31.40 -4.14
N THR A 74 -21.89 30.77 -3.14
CA THR A 74 -23.26 31.01 -2.69
C THR A 74 -23.37 31.97 -1.49
N GLY A 75 -22.27 32.22 -0.76
CA GLY A 75 -22.25 33.11 0.42
C GLY A 75 -22.66 32.47 1.76
N ALA A 76 -22.80 31.13 1.81
CA ALA A 76 -23.15 30.39 3.04
C ALA A 76 -21.98 30.38 4.05
N LYS A 77 -22.28 30.39 5.36
CA LYS A 77 -21.28 30.66 6.40
C LYS A 77 -20.92 29.45 7.26
N VAL A 78 -19.70 29.49 7.79
CA VAL A 78 -19.25 28.69 8.94
C VAL A 78 -19.00 29.65 10.09
N PHE A 79 -19.88 29.63 11.09
CA PHE A 79 -19.71 30.41 12.30
C PHE A 79 -18.67 29.76 13.20
N PHE A 80 -17.93 30.59 13.93
CA PHE A 80 -17.05 30.14 14.98
C PHE A 80 -17.24 30.99 16.24
N ARG A 81 -17.06 30.34 17.39
CA ARG A 81 -16.82 30.96 18.68
C ARG A 81 -15.52 30.39 19.23
N VAL A 82 -14.61 31.23 19.69
CA VAL A 82 -13.35 30.79 20.32
C VAL A 82 -13.16 31.48 21.67
N THR A 83 -12.85 30.69 22.69
CA THR A 83 -12.33 31.18 23.98
C THR A 83 -10.90 30.71 24.15
N ALA A 84 -10.05 31.55 24.73
CA ALA A 84 -8.65 31.24 24.95
C ALA A 84 -8.31 31.22 26.45
N GLN A 85 -7.53 30.22 26.86
CA GLN A 85 -6.98 30.09 28.20
C GLN A 85 -5.45 30.18 28.10
N PRO A 86 -4.87 31.38 28.30
CA PRO A 86 -3.43 31.56 28.26
C PRO A 86 -2.76 31.13 29.57
N GLU A 87 -1.65 30.41 29.43
CA GLU A 87 -0.67 30.05 30.46
C GLU A 87 0.73 30.50 29.98
N PRO A 88 1.76 30.57 30.85
CA PRO A 88 3.05 31.17 30.48
C PRO A 88 3.71 30.65 29.21
N ASP A 89 3.56 29.36 28.90
CA ASP A 89 4.18 28.65 27.77
C ASP A 89 3.15 27.88 26.91
N LYS A 90 1.85 28.09 27.17
CA LYS A 90 0.77 27.30 26.59
C LYS A 90 -0.47 28.16 26.37
N LEU A 91 -1.15 27.93 25.26
CA LEU A 91 -2.40 28.56 24.88
C LEU A 91 -3.40 27.47 24.53
N THR A 92 -4.46 27.33 25.33
CA THR A 92 -5.57 26.42 25.01
C THR A 92 -6.71 27.20 24.37
N LEU A 93 -7.10 26.79 23.18
CA LEU A 93 -8.15 27.40 22.35
C LEU A 93 -9.33 26.45 22.27
N HIS A 94 -10.49 26.88 22.75
CA HIS A 94 -11.73 26.12 22.63
C HIS A 94 -12.60 26.75 21.53
N TYR A 95 -12.62 26.11 20.38
CA TYR A 95 -13.48 26.47 19.25
C TYR A 95 -14.82 25.75 19.34
N VAL A 96 -15.87 26.43 18.92
CA VAL A 96 -17.16 25.84 18.57
C VAL A 96 -17.49 26.29 17.16
N PHE A 97 -17.61 25.35 16.23
CA PHE A 97 -17.97 25.62 14.84
C PHE A 97 -19.44 25.27 14.59
N ARG A 98 -20.14 26.09 13.80
CA ARG A 98 -21.48 25.78 13.28
C ARG A 98 -21.53 26.11 11.79
N ARG A 99 -21.86 25.12 10.97
CA ARG A 99 -21.96 25.26 9.51
C ARG A 99 -23.41 25.48 9.11
N GLU A 100 -23.69 26.48 8.26
CA GLU A 100 -25.02 26.65 7.65
C GLU A 100 -25.33 25.54 6.63
N ALA A 101 -26.61 25.22 6.46
CA ALA A 101 -27.06 24.38 5.36
C ALA A 101 -26.62 24.97 4.00
N GLY A 102 -26.05 24.12 3.13
CA GLY A 102 -25.56 24.54 1.80
C GLY A 102 -24.08 24.89 1.72
N THR A 103 -23.35 25.05 2.84
CA THR A 103 -21.88 25.21 2.80
C THR A 103 -21.20 23.89 2.42
N ARG A 104 -20.40 23.85 1.35
CA ARG A 104 -19.57 22.68 1.00
C ARG A 104 -18.17 22.82 1.61
N LEU A 105 -17.84 21.97 2.59
CA LEU A 105 -16.49 21.87 3.14
C LEU A 105 -15.69 20.83 2.35
N SER A 106 -14.91 21.30 1.37
CA SER A 106 -14.12 20.40 0.50
C SER A 106 -12.89 19.86 1.22
N ASN A 107 -12.19 20.70 1.98
CA ASN A 107 -10.93 20.35 2.67
C ASN A 107 -10.90 20.86 4.13
N GLY A 108 -12.07 20.98 4.77
CA GLY A 108 -12.18 21.32 6.19
C GLY A 108 -11.84 22.76 6.60
N VAL A 109 -11.82 22.95 7.92
CA VAL A 109 -11.57 24.19 8.66
C VAL A 109 -10.73 23.80 9.88
N LEU A 110 -9.72 24.60 10.27
CA LEU A 110 -9.20 24.67 11.65
C LEU A 110 -8.08 25.72 11.81
N LEU A 111 -6.89 25.50 11.24
CA LEU A 111 -5.72 26.33 11.56
C LEU A 111 -4.70 26.38 10.41
N LEU A 112 -4.30 27.58 10.00
CA LEU A 112 -3.18 27.83 9.10
C LEU A 112 -2.02 28.35 9.95
N LEU A 113 -0.92 27.61 9.98
CA LEU A 113 0.33 28.06 10.59
C LEU A 113 1.27 28.63 9.52
N THR A 114 1.89 29.76 9.81
CA THR A 114 2.94 30.35 8.98
C THR A 114 4.17 30.73 9.79
N LEU A 115 5.34 30.41 9.26
CA LEU A 115 6.64 30.74 9.86
C LEU A 115 7.72 30.90 8.76
N PRO A 116 8.80 31.67 9.00
CA PRO A 116 9.91 31.79 8.06
C PRO A 116 10.55 30.43 7.77
N LEU A 117 10.84 30.14 6.50
CA LEU A 117 11.40 28.84 6.10
C LEU A 117 12.87 28.66 6.48
N GLU A 118 13.70 29.67 6.19
CA GLU A 118 15.16 29.59 6.32
C GLU A 118 15.66 29.08 7.69
N PRO A 119 15.18 29.58 8.85
CA PRO A 119 15.69 29.12 10.15
C PRO A 119 15.26 27.70 10.53
N VAL A 120 14.23 27.15 9.88
CA VAL A 120 13.62 25.86 10.25
C VAL A 120 13.69 24.83 9.13
N ALA A 121 14.23 25.15 7.96
CA ALA A 121 14.18 24.27 6.78
C ALA A 121 14.76 22.87 7.03
N GLN A 122 15.84 22.80 7.82
CA GLN A 122 16.50 21.55 8.19
C GLN A 122 15.98 20.94 9.49
N ARG A 123 15.07 21.60 10.20
CA ARG A 123 14.46 21.08 11.42
C ARG A 123 13.36 20.06 11.09
N THR A 124 12.94 19.32 12.11
CA THR A 124 11.97 18.22 11.98
C THR A 124 10.59 18.63 12.47
N ILE A 125 9.56 18.16 11.76
CA ILE A 125 8.19 18.09 12.25
C ILE A 125 7.86 16.63 12.56
N ARG A 126 7.42 16.36 13.79
CA ARG A 126 7.02 15.03 14.27
C ARG A 126 5.52 14.99 14.48
N PHE A 127 4.83 14.11 13.77
CA PHE A 127 3.39 13.94 13.96
C PHE A 127 3.12 12.92 15.05
N THR A 128 1.98 13.07 15.70
CA THR A 128 1.52 12.10 16.71
C THR A 128 1.22 10.71 16.15
N HIS A 129 0.79 10.61 14.88
CA HIS A 129 0.35 9.35 14.25
C HIS A 129 0.80 9.21 12.79
N SER A 130 1.88 9.89 12.41
CA SER A 130 2.48 9.82 11.08
C SER A 130 4.00 9.96 11.17
N PRO A 131 4.77 9.41 10.21
CA PRO A 131 6.22 9.52 10.23
C PRO A 131 6.69 10.97 10.23
N ALA A 132 7.76 11.25 10.98
CA ALA A 132 8.39 12.57 11.00
C ALA A 132 8.94 12.97 9.63
N ALA A 133 9.01 14.27 9.37
CA ALA A 133 9.50 14.84 8.11
C ALA A 133 10.39 16.07 8.34
N ARG A 134 11.20 16.45 7.35
CA ARG A 134 11.86 17.77 7.34
C ARG A 134 10.83 18.85 7.06
N ILE A 135 10.93 19.97 7.76
CA ILE A 135 10.02 21.10 7.58
C ILE A 135 10.18 21.75 6.19
N GLY A 136 11.41 21.79 5.67
CA GLY A 136 11.69 22.36 4.36
C GLY A 136 11.20 21.54 3.17
N ASP A 137 10.87 20.27 3.40
CA ASP A 137 10.38 19.34 2.37
C ASP A 137 8.85 19.38 2.27
N GLY A 138 8.29 18.69 1.27
CA GLY A 138 6.84 18.48 1.20
C GLY A 138 6.40 17.39 2.18
N PHE A 139 5.35 17.63 2.95
CA PHE A 139 4.80 16.63 3.88
C PHE A 139 3.28 16.71 4.00
N SER A 140 2.69 15.55 4.30
CA SER A 140 1.31 15.42 4.78
C SER A 140 1.27 14.36 5.89
N GLY A 141 0.51 14.60 6.93
CA GLY A 141 0.34 13.70 8.06
C GLY A 141 -1.08 13.76 8.59
N VAL A 142 -1.49 12.71 9.31
CA VAL A 142 -2.77 12.65 10.00
C VAL A 142 -2.52 12.25 11.44
N GLY A 143 -3.26 12.86 12.38
CA GLY A 143 -3.11 12.56 13.80
C GLY A 143 -3.87 13.53 14.69
N ARG A 144 -3.42 13.68 15.93
CA ARG A 144 -3.97 14.58 16.95
C ARG A 144 -3.08 15.80 17.20
N GLY A 145 -2.14 16.08 16.30
CA GLY A 145 -1.15 17.13 16.48
C GLY A 145 0.26 16.75 16.03
N PHE A 146 1.17 17.71 16.19
CA PHE A 146 2.58 17.60 15.82
C PHE A 146 3.46 18.44 16.75
N ASP A 147 4.74 18.11 16.79
CA ASP A 147 5.82 18.91 17.37
C ASP A 147 6.73 19.39 16.25
N LEU A 148 6.96 20.70 16.20
CA LEU A 148 7.77 21.36 15.18
C LEU A 148 8.96 22.02 15.85
N ASN A 149 10.16 21.48 15.63
CA ASN A 149 11.38 22.06 16.21
C ASN A 149 11.63 23.46 15.62
N LEU A 150 11.64 24.48 16.48
CA LEU A 150 11.91 25.87 16.11
C LEU A 150 13.41 26.19 16.24
N THR A 151 14.05 25.61 17.26
CA THR A 151 15.49 25.70 17.54
C THR A 151 16.00 24.35 18.08
N ASP A 152 17.28 24.26 18.46
CA ASP A 152 17.83 23.06 19.14
C ASP A 152 17.27 22.85 20.54
N GLN A 153 16.61 23.86 21.11
CA GLN A 153 16.14 23.84 22.49
C GLN A 153 14.62 23.89 22.61
N GLN A 154 13.91 24.47 21.62
CA GLN A 154 12.47 24.66 21.68
C GLN A 154 11.75 24.13 20.43
N ALA A 155 10.59 23.52 20.68
CA ALA A 155 9.62 23.13 19.68
C ALA A 155 8.26 23.81 19.93
N LEU A 156 7.51 23.98 18.85
CA LEU A 156 6.11 24.29 18.88
C LEU A 156 5.30 22.99 18.87
N THR A 157 4.60 22.73 19.96
CA THR A 157 3.65 21.63 20.10
C THR A 157 2.26 22.14 19.76
N VAL A 158 1.61 21.53 18.77
CA VAL A 158 0.18 21.71 18.48
C VAL A 158 -0.53 20.39 18.74
N ARG A 159 -1.59 20.40 19.53
CA ARG A 159 -2.44 19.24 19.84
C ARG A 159 -3.90 19.58 19.64
N ALA A 160 -4.68 18.64 19.13
CA ALA A 160 -6.13 18.75 18.96
C ALA A 160 -6.83 17.55 19.61
N ASP A 161 -7.99 17.78 20.23
CA ASP A 161 -8.85 16.73 20.78
C ASP A 161 -9.57 15.91 19.69
N ARG A 162 -9.57 16.41 18.45
CA ARG A 162 -10.04 15.73 17.24
C ARG A 162 -8.89 15.32 16.32
N ILE A 163 -9.19 14.43 15.39
CA ILE A 163 -8.26 14.09 14.32
C ILE A 163 -8.11 15.28 13.38
N VAL A 164 -6.87 15.52 12.97
CA VAL A 164 -6.52 16.53 12.00
C VAL A 164 -5.62 15.96 10.90
N GLU A 165 -5.80 16.44 9.68
CA GLU A 165 -4.82 16.35 8.60
C GLU A 165 -3.92 17.58 8.66
N MET A 166 -2.60 17.38 8.55
CA MET A 166 -1.61 18.44 8.47
C MET A 166 -0.86 18.35 7.16
N THR A 167 -0.88 19.42 6.36
CA THR A 167 -0.21 19.42 5.05
C THR A 167 0.55 20.72 4.82
N ARG A 168 1.80 20.61 4.40
CA ARG A 168 2.59 21.77 3.97
C ARG A 168 2.15 22.27 2.61
N ARG A 169 2.03 23.58 2.43
CA ARG A 169 1.83 24.19 1.12
C ARG A 169 3.14 24.33 0.35
N SER A 170 3.07 24.20 -0.97
CA SER A 170 4.19 24.37 -1.90
C SER A 170 4.21 25.74 -2.60
N ASP A 171 3.23 26.62 -2.32
CA ASP A 171 3.02 27.90 -3.01
C ASP A 171 3.77 29.08 -2.36
N GLN A 172 4.44 28.88 -1.23
CA GLN A 172 5.20 29.92 -0.51
C GLN A 172 6.69 29.60 -0.43
N PRO A 173 7.54 30.16 -1.31
CA PRO A 173 8.96 29.77 -1.38
C PRO A 173 9.81 30.27 -0.20
N LYS A 174 9.36 31.29 0.54
CA LYS A 174 10.11 31.88 1.66
C LYS A 174 9.51 31.60 3.04
N ALA A 175 8.37 30.92 3.09
CA ALA A 175 7.66 30.62 4.32
C ALA A 175 7.21 29.16 4.33
N VAL A 176 7.13 28.60 5.52
CA VAL A 176 6.45 27.33 5.75
C VAL A 176 5.00 27.70 6.05
N ALA A 177 4.07 27.18 5.26
CA ALA A 177 2.64 27.29 5.52
C ALA A 177 2.07 25.88 5.73
N ILE A 178 1.47 25.62 6.90
CA ILE A 178 0.92 24.32 7.27
C ILE A 178 -0.59 24.47 7.45
N ASN A 179 -1.36 23.77 6.61
CA ASN A 179 -2.79 23.63 6.83
C ASN A 179 -3.01 22.52 7.86
N VAL A 180 -3.74 22.80 8.93
CA VAL A 180 -4.27 21.80 9.87
C VAL A 180 -5.78 21.79 9.71
N ARG A 181 -6.36 20.64 9.42
CA ARG A 181 -7.77 20.50 9.01
C ARG A 181 -8.45 19.41 9.82
N LEU A 182 -9.67 19.64 10.29
CA LEU A 182 -10.44 18.58 10.94
C LEU A 182 -10.70 17.41 9.99
N LEU A 183 -10.69 16.20 10.55
CA LEU A 183 -11.19 14.99 9.90
C LEU A 183 -12.39 14.43 10.70
N PRO A 184 -13.48 14.01 10.02
CA PRO A 184 -13.75 14.20 8.60
C PRO A 184 -13.83 15.70 8.24
N GLY A 185 -13.43 16.04 7.01
CA GLY A 185 -13.33 17.44 6.54
C GLY A 185 -14.67 18.20 6.48
N SER A 186 -15.79 17.53 6.75
CA SER A 186 -17.12 18.13 6.83
C SER A 186 -17.86 17.58 8.04
N PHE A 187 -18.79 18.37 8.57
CA PHE A 187 -19.62 18.03 9.74
C PHE A 187 -21.08 18.44 9.51
N PRO A 188 -22.04 17.89 10.29
CA PRO A 188 -23.46 18.17 10.13
C PRO A 188 -23.78 19.67 10.10
N ALA A 189 -24.72 20.07 9.25
CA ALA A 189 -25.19 21.45 9.21
C ALA A 189 -26.00 21.75 10.48
N ASP A 190 -25.94 23.00 10.93
CA ASP A 190 -26.72 23.54 12.05
C ASP A 190 -26.46 22.82 13.40
N VAL A 191 -25.35 22.09 13.50
CA VAL A 191 -24.88 21.43 14.73
C VAL A 191 -23.60 22.11 15.22
N ASP A 192 -23.51 22.34 16.52
CA ASP A 192 -22.29 22.86 17.16
C ASP A 192 -21.24 21.75 17.29
N VAL A 193 -20.05 22.02 16.78
CA VAL A 193 -18.90 21.11 16.79
C VAL A 193 -17.80 21.71 17.66
N PRO A 194 -17.65 21.24 18.91
CA PRO A 194 -16.56 21.69 19.76
C PRO A 194 -15.23 21.07 19.32
N VAL A 195 -14.17 21.87 19.38
CA VAL A 195 -12.77 21.49 19.10
C VAL A 195 -11.86 22.21 20.07
N THR A 196 -11.01 21.48 20.76
CA THR A 196 -9.97 22.04 21.62
C THR A 196 -8.62 21.90 20.93
N VAL A 197 -7.90 23.01 20.81
CA VAL A 197 -6.51 23.04 20.31
C VAL A 197 -5.60 23.59 21.40
N THR A 198 -4.58 22.84 21.76
CA THR A 198 -3.51 23.32 22.64
C THR A 198 -2.28 23.64 21.80
N VAL A 199 -1.75 24.85 21.98
CA VAL A 199 -0.49 25.30 21.40
C VAL A 199 0.47 25.54 22.56
N ALA A 200 1.66 24.94 22.53
CA ALA A 200 2.63 25.09 23.61
C ALA A 200 4.05 25.19 23.07
N LEU A 201 4.92 25.84 23.83
CA LEU A 201 6.36 25.72 23.66
C LEU A 201 6.88 24.60 24.56
N THR A 202 7.57 23.64 23.96
CA THR A 202 8.12 22.47 24.65
C THR A 202 9.60 22.32 24.32
N PRO A 203 10.37 21.54 25.10
CA PRO A 203 11.73 21.21 24.73
C PRO A 203 11.78 20.57 23.33
N ALA A 204 12.76 20.98 22.51
CA ALA A 204 12.93 20.41 21.19
C ALA A 204 13.16 18.89 21.26
N GLY A 205 12.50 18.17 20.35
CA GLY A 205 12.73 16.74 20.18
C GLY A 205 13.93 16.45 19.30
N ASP A 206 14.24 15.17 19.11
CA ASP A 206 15.27 14.72 18.17
C ASP A 206 15.01 15.25 16.75
N ASP A 207 16.04 15.77 16.08
CA ASP A 207 15.98 16.27 14.70
C ASP A 207 16.33 15.20 13.63
N ARG A 208 16.52 13.94 14.04
CA ARG A 208 16.75 12.81 13.13
C ARG A 208 15.46 12.34 12.47
N LEU A 209 15.54 12.10 11.16
CA LEU A 209 14.43 11.55 10.38
C LEU A 209 14.29 10.04 10.63
N PRO A 210 13.11 9.45 10.34
CA PRO A 210 12.87 8.02 10.58
C PRO A 210 13.82 7.08 9.84
N TRP A 211 14.48 7.54 8.77
CA TRP A 211 15.48 6.78 8.01
C TRP A 211 16.93 7.11 8.40
N SER A 212 17.17 8.09 9.27
CA SER A 212 18.50 8.43 9.79
C SER A 212 18.84 7.59 11.03
N LEU A 213 18.69 6.27 10.88
CA LEU A 213 18.91 5.30 11.92
C LEU A 213 20.39 4.90 11.90
N SER A 214 21.23 5.55 12.71
CA SER A 214 22.65 5.18 12.84
C SER A 214 22.97 4.72 14.25
N MET A 215 24.04 3.92 14.37
CA MET A 215 24.58 3.48 15.65
C MET A 215 26.10 3.45 15.58
N ALA A 216 26.75 3.80 16.69
CA ALA A 216 28.20 3.76 16.84
C ALA A 216 28.52 3.13 18.20
N LYS A 217 28.20 1.85 18.35
CA LYS A 217 28.47 1.06 19.56
C LYS A 217 29.34 -0.16 19.23
N PRO A 218 30.11 -0.68 20.19
CA PRO A 218 30.78 -1.98 20.04
C PRO A 218 29.79 -3.07 19.68
N LEU A 219 30.20 -3.99 18.80
CA LEU A 219 29.35 -5.08 18.34
C LEU A 219 28.96 -5.99 19.52
N ALA A 220 27.67 -6.01 19.86
CA ALA A 220 27.09 -6.87 20.89
C ALA A 220 25.70 -7.34 20.47
N LEU A 221 25.34 -8.56 20.83
CA LEU A 221 24.08 -9.19 20.44
C LEU A 221 23.48 -9.92 21.64
N SER A 222 22.21 -9.68 21.91
CA SER A 222 21.36 -10.51 22.76
C SER A 222 20.05 -10.80 22.04
N ALA A 223 19.38 -11.89 22.41
CA ALA A 223 18.10 -12.25 21.80
C ALA A 223 17.23 -13.08 22.75
N GLU A 224 15.92 -12.95 22.55
CA GLU A 224 14.90 -13.69 23.28
C GLU A 224 13.81 -14.15 22.30
N ALA A 225 13.29 -15.36 22.49
CA ALA A 225 12.14 -15.82 21.72
C ALA A 225 10.85 -15.18 22.26
N ALA A 226 10.03 -14.60 21.39
CA ALA A 226 8.73 -14.04 21.77
C ALA A 226 7.80 -15.12 22.35
N ALA A 227 7.98 -16.38 21.93
CA ALA A 227 7.36 -17.55 22.53
C ALA A 227 8.32 -18.75 22.42
N VAL A 228 8.48 -19.49 23.52
CA VAL A 228 9.31 -20.72 23.56
C VAL A 228 8.60 -21.94 22.97
N THR A 229 7.29 -21.84 22.72
CA THR A 229 6.47 -22.89 22.12
C THR A 229 5.52 -22.29 21.10
N VAL A 230 5.48 -22.85 19.90
CA VAL A 230 4.60 -22.43 18.80
C VAL A 230 4.02 -23.65 18.09
N PRO A 231 2.80 -23.59 17.52
CA PRO A 231 2.32 -24.66 16.64
C PRO A 231 3.09 -24.72 15.31
N VAL A 232 3.23 -25.91 14.72
CA VAL A 232 3.70 -26.10 13.34
C VAL A 232 2.84 -25.26 12.39
N ASN A 233 3.47 -24.72 11.33
CA ASN A 233 2.87 -23.82 10.34
C ASN A 233 2.38 -22.48 10.91
N THR A 234 2.91 -22.07 12.06
CA THR A 234 2.73 -20.73 12.62
C THR A 234 4.07 -20.02 12.82
N THR A 235 4.04 -18.70 12.96
CA THR A 235 5.26 -17.89 13.07
C THR A 235 5.96 -18.05 14.41
N ALA A 236 7.23 -18.43 14.39
CA ALA A 236 8.18 -18.21 15.48
C ALA A 236 8.89 -16.86 15.29
N THR A 237 8.90 -16.03 16.33
CA THR A 237 9.59 -14.73 16.34
C THR A 237 10.68 -14.72 17.40
N ILE A 238 11.88 -14.30 17.03
CA ILE A 238 12.98 -13.99 17.94
C ILE A 238 13.23 -12.49 17.85
N GLU A 239 13.22 -11.82 18.99
CA GLU A 239 13.59 -10.42 19.12
C GLU A 239 15.06 -10.32 19.52
N ALA A 240 15.81 -9.47 18.82
CA ALA A 240 17.24 -9.31 19.02
C ALA A 240 17.58 -7.85 19.33
N VAL A 241 18.39 -7.64 20.36
CA VAL A 241 19.06 -6.37 20.61
C VAL A 241 20.46 -6.48 20.02
N LEU A 242 20.69 -5.75 18.93
CA LEU A 242 21.97 -5.69 18.23
C LEU A 242 22.56 -4.29 18.39
N GLU A 243 23.62 -4.19 19.18
CA GLU A 243 24.50 -3.02 19.22
C GLU A 243 25.59 -3.20 18.16
N ALA A 244 25.81 -2.17 17.32
CA ALA A 244 26.75 -2.24 16.21
C ALA A 244 27.16 -0.84 15.74
N THR A 245 28.09 -0.78 14.78
CA THR A 245 28.49 0.46 14.10
C THR A 245 28.01 0.49 12.64
N TYR A 246 26.96 1.27 12.37
CA TYR A 246 26.36 1.46 11.04
C TYR A 246 25.72 2.84 10.86
N ASP A 247 25.65 3.29 9.61
CA ASP A 247 24.94 4.52 9.22
C ASP A 247 23.53 4.21 8.69
N ASN A 248 23.31 2.99 8.21
CA ASN A 248 22.04 2.47 7.71
C ASN A 248 21.82 1.01 8.17
N PRO A 249 20.76 0.70 8.97
CA PRO A 249 20.51 -0.65 9.46
C PRO A 249 19.99 -1.59 8.37
N PHE A 250 19.61 -1.04 7.21
CA PHE A 250 19.07 -1.80 6.09
C PHE A 250 20.14 -2.24 5.09
N ASP A 251 21.38 -1.73 5.23
CA ASP A 251 22.50 -2.11 4.38
C ASP A 251 23.27 -3.31 4.97
N PRO A 252 23.12 -4.53 4.39
CA PRO A 252 23.77 -5.74 4.91
C PRO A 252 25.30 -5.74 4.76
N GLU A 253 25.88 -4.76 4.07
CA GLU A 253 27.33 -4.54 4.04
C GLU A 253 27.83 -3.75 5.26
N GLN A 254 26.97 -2.97 5.92
CA GLN A 254 27.30 -2.22 7.13
C GLN A 254 26.94 -2.98 8.40
N VAL A 255 25.73 -3.56 8.44
CA VAL A 255 25.24 -4.37 9.56
C VAL A 255 24.31 -5.46 9.05
N LYS A 256 24.51 -6.68 9.53
CA LYS A 256 23.70 -7.83 9.13
C LYS A 256 23.42 -8.70 10.33
N LEU A 257 22.17 -9.14 10.47
CA LEU A 257 21.74 -10.21 11.37
C LEU A 257 21.22 -11.38 10.54
N ASP A 258 21.73 -12.59 10.79
CA ASP A 258 21.22 -13.84 10.21
C ASP A 258 21.01 -14.87 11.32
N ALA A 259 20.16 -15.86 11.07
CA ALA A 259 19.94 -17.00 11.94
C ALA A 259 20.13 -18.32 11.20
N GLU A 260 20.88 -19.21 11.84
CA GLU A 260 21.02 -20.61 11.48
C GLU A 260 20.05 -21.41 12.35
N VAL A 261 19.04 -22.00 11.73
CA VAL A 261 17.95 -22.71 12.41
C VAL A 261 18.11 -24.20 12.16
N GLY A 262 18.60 -24.93 13.17
CA GLY A 262 18.63 -26.39 13.15
C GLY A 262 17.22 -26.96 13.39
N CYS A 263 16.74 -27.74 12.43
CA CYS A 263 15.42 -28.36 12.43
C CYS A 263 15.42 -29.71 13.20
N PRO A 264 14.24 -30.23 13.60
CA PRO A 264 14.12 -31.53 14.26
C PRO A 264 14.57 -32.74 13.41
N ASP A 265 14.66 -32.59 12.09
CA ASP A 265 15.09 -33.61 11.13
C ASP A 265 16.57 -33.45 10.70
N ASP A 266 17.36 -32.72 11.49
CA ASP A 266 18.77 -32.40 11.25
C ASP A 266 19.04 -31.56 10.00
N THR A 267 18.00 -31.04 9.33
CA THR A 267 18.16 -30.02 8.28
C THR A 267 18.43 -28.63 8.89
N THR A 268 18.87 -27.69 8.06
CA THR A 268 19.15 -26.31 8.50
C THR A 268 18.45 -25.30 7.60
N LEU A 269 17.76 -24.34 8.21
CA LEU A 269 17.24 -23.16 7.51
C LEU A 269 18.13 -21.95 7.79
N TRP A 270 18.36 -21.15 6.76
CA TRP A 270 19.09 -19.87 6.86
C TRP A 270 18.09 -18.74 6.75
N ILE A 271 17.90 -18.01 7.85
CA ILE A 271 16.87 -16.97 7.96
C ILE A 271 17.55 -15.61 8.12
N PRO A 272 17.40 -14.68 7.18
CA PRO A 272 17.89 -13.33 7.37
C PRO A 272 17.05 -12.60 8.44
N GLY A 273 17.71 -11.87 9.33
CA GLY A 273 17.08 -10.91 10.24
C GLY A 273 16.83 -9.56 9.58
N TYR A 274 15.89 -8.79 10.16
CA TYR A 274 15.48 -7.48 9.66
C TYR A 274 15.26 -6.46 10.80
N TYR A 275 15.46 -5.18 10.47
CA TYR A 275 15.15 -4.06 11.37
C TYR A 275 13.67 -3.67 11.30
N HIS A 276 13.07 -3.37 12.45
CA HIS A 276 11.63 -3.24 12.62
C HIS A 276 11.25 -2.12 13.61
N GLN A 277 10.08 -1.52 13.41
CA GLN A 277 9.39 -0.64 14.36
C GLN A 277 7.95 -1.14 14.52
N ASP A 278 7.53 -1.40 15.75
CA ASP A 278 6.14 -1.74 16.05
C ASP A 278 5.26 -0.49 16.01
N TYR A 279 3.99 -0.71 15.69
CA TYR A 279 2.98 0.33 15.70
C TYR A 279 1.68 -0.18 16.32
N ARG A 280 0.93 0.75 16.92
CA ARG A 280 -0.47 0.57 17.29
C ARG A 280 -1.35 1.29 16.26
N ALA A 281 -2.18 0.52 15.56
CA ALA A 281 -3.23 1.06 14.70
C ALA A 281 -4.51 1.31 15.52
N GLU A 282 -5.13 2.47 15.32
CA GLU A 282 -6.43 2.83 15.87
C GLU A 282 -7.30 3.38 14.74
N ARG A 283 -8.59 3.03 14.74
CA ARG A 283 -9.55 3.55 13.76
C ARG A 283 -10.49 4.52 14.45
N VAL A 284 -10.52 5.76 13.96
CA VAL A 284 -11.41 6.82 14.47
C VAL A 284 -11.99 7.56 13.26
N ASP A 285 -13.31 7.71 13.20
CA ASP A 285 -14.04 8.41 12.13
C ASP A 285 -13.59 8.04 10.69
N GLU A 286 -13.52 6.73 10.40
CA GLU A 286 -13.08 6.17 9.10
C GLU A 286 -11.61 6.41 8.71
N VAL A 287 -10.79 6.86 9.66
CA VAL A 287 -9.35 7.10 9.47
C VAL A 287 -8.54 6.13 10.32
N GLU A 288 -7.52 5.52 9.70
CA GLU A 288 -6.50 4.80 10.46
C GLU A 288 -5.44 5.76 10.99
N LEU A 289 -5.24 5.75 12.30
CA LEU A 289 -4.17 6.40 13.02
C LEU A 289 -3.12 5.35 13.38
N LEU A 290 -1.85 5.65 13.11
CA LEU A 290 -0.75 4.73 13.38
C LEU A 290 0.29 5.39 14.29
N ALA A 291 0.40 4.93 15.53
CA ALA A 291 1.37 5.43 16.50
C ALA A 291 2.50 4.43 16.72
N GLU A 292 3.74 4.90 16.84
CA GLU A 292 4.89 4.06 17.16
C GLU A 292 4.72 3.43 18.56
N GLN A 293 5.09 2.16 18.69
CA GLN A 293 5.01 1.42 19.95
C GLN A 293 6.38 0.84 20.30
N GLY A 294 6.97 1.31 21.40
CA GLY A 294 8.30 0.88 21.83
C GLY A 294 9.43 1.32 20.88
N PRO A 295 10.69 1.07 21.25
CA PRO A 295 11.83 1.37 20.39
C PRO A 295 11.92 0.41 19.19
N PRO A 296 12.51 0.84 18.07
CA PRO A 296 12.80 -0.06 16.96
C PRO A 296 13.90 -1.07 17.33
N GLY A 297 13.85 -2.26 16.70
CA GLY A 297 14.74 -3.37 17.02
C GLY A 297 14.88 -4.37 15.88
N TRP A 298 15.73 -5.39 16.10
CA TRP A 298 15.95 -6.44 15.12
C TRP A 298 15.07 -7.65 15.40
N ARG A 299 14.58 -8.29 14.35
CA ARG A 299 13.76 -9.51 14.43
C ARG A 299 14.26 -10.58 13.48
N VAL A 300 14.06 -11.83 13.87
CA VAL A 300 14.15 -13.01 13.02
C VAL A 300 12.80 -13.72 13.09
N ARG A 301 12.20 -14.00 11.94
CA ARG A 301 10.94 -14.76 11.84
C ARG A 301 11.09 -15.97 10.94
N PHE A 302 10.63 -17.11 11.42
CA PHE A 302 10.56 -18.34 10.65
C PHE A 302 9.32 -19.13 11.05
N THR A 303 8.89 -20.03 10.19
CA THR A 303 7.77 -20.94 10.40
C THR A 303 8.28 -22.37 10.53
N PRO A 304 8.15 -23.01 11.71
CA PRO A 304 8.40 -24.44 11.89
C PRO A 304 7.47 -25.28 11.02
N THR A 305 8.03 -26.25 10.29
CA THR A 305 7.31 -27.16 9.40
C THR A 305 7.19 -28.59 9.95
N LEU A 306 7.90 -28.90 11.05
CA LEU A 306 7.91 -30.20 11.71
C LEU A 306 7.72 -30.01 13.22
N PRO A 307 7.03 -30.94 13.91
CA PRO A 307 7.00 -30.93 15.37
C PRO A 307 8.39 -31.28 15.93
N GLY A 308 8.75 -30.67 17.06
CA GLY A 308 10.03 -30.92 17.74
C GLY A 308 10.77 -29.64 18.15
N THR A 309 12.00 -29.79 18.63
CA THR A 309 12.81 -28.65 19.10
C THR A 309 13.70 -28.11 18.00
N TYR A 310 13.54 -26.82 17.72
CA TYR A 310 14.40 -26.04 16.84
C TYR A 310 15.50 -25.35 17.65
N ARG A 311 16.72 -25.35 17.12
CA ARG A 311 17.90 -24.70 17.72
C ARG A 311 18.32 -23.52 16.86
N VAL A 312 18.17 -22.31 17.37
CA VAL A 312 18.44 -21.09 16.58
C VAL A 312 19.71 -20.41 17.06
N VAL A 313 20.74 -20.39 16.21
CA VAL A 313 21.98 -19.65 16.46
C VAL A 313 21.94 -18.35 15.66
N LEU A 314 22.02 -17.21 16.34
CA LEU A 314 22.05 -15.90 15.69
C LEU A 314 23.49 -15.46 15.45
N SER A 315 23.75 -14.86 14.30
CA SER A 315 25.03 -14.29 13.91
C SER A 315 24.81 -12.85 13.45
N ALA A 316 25.49 -11.90 14.10
CA ALA A 316 25.52 -10.51 13.66
C ALA A 316 26.92 -10.13 13.18
N ARG A 317 26.98 -9.26 12.17
CA ARG A 317 28.22 -8.74 11.58
C ARG A 317 28.11 -7.24 11.36
N ASP A 318 29.16 -6.52 11.70
CA ASP A 318 29.38 -5.14 11.28
C ASP A 318 30.83 -4.95 10.80
N ARG A 319 31.28 -3.70 10.61
CA ARG A 319 32.65 -3.40 10.19
C ARG A 319 33.74 -3.84 11.19
N SER A 320 33.40 -4.05 12.46
CA SER A 320 34.34 -4.43 13.51
C SER A 320 34.57 -5.94 13.61
N GLY A 321 33.62 -6.74 13.12
CA GLY A 321 33.73 -8.20 13.14
C GLY A 321 32.39 -8.92 13.10
N THR A 322 32.35 -10.10 13.72
CA THR A 322 31.14 -10.94 13.82
C THR A 322 30.98 -11.41 15.26
N CYS A 323 29.75 -11.42 15.76
CA CYS A 323 29.39 -12.05 17.03
C CYS A 323 28.29 -13.09 16.81
N ARG A 324 28.26 -14.12 17.65
CA ARG A 324 27.27 -15.21 17.60
C ARG A 324 26.72 -15.47 18.99
N ILE A 325 25.43 -15.77 19.07
CA ILE A 325 24.75 -16.18 20.31
C ILE A 325 23.83 -17.37 20.06
N GLY A 326 23.48 -18.05 21.14
CA GLY A 326 22.52 -19.15 21.13
C GLY A 326 23.13 -20.49 21.55
N PRO A 327 22.39 -21.60 21.34
CA PRO A 327 21.10 -21.63 20.65
C PRO A 327 19.96 -21.04 21.50
N VAL A 328 19.08 -20.26 20.88
CA VAL A 328 17.72 -20.01 21.37
C VAL A 328 16.88 -21.24 21.01
N LEU A 329 16.17 -21.82 21.98
CA LEU A 329 15.38 -23.03 21.77
C LEU A 329 13.90 -22.67 21.55
N ILE A 330 13.30 -23.23 20.52
CA ILE A 330 11.87 -23.10 20.22
C ILE A 330 11.28 -24.49 20.02
N THR A 331 10.20 -24.81 20.71
CA THR A 331 9.50 -26.10 20.55
C THR A 331 8.28 -25.93 19.65
N ALA A 332 8.23 -26.66 18.55
CA ALA A 332 7.09 -26.71 17.64
C ALA A 332 6.15 -27.86 18.02
N THR A 333 4.88 -27.57 18.28
CA THR A 333 3.85 -28.60 18.55
C THR A 333 3.08 -28.99 17.30
N PRO A 334 2.58 -30.23 17.18
CA PRO A 334 1.67 -30.61 16.10
C PRO A 334 0.49 -29.63 15.95
N SER A 335 0.03 -29.43 14.71
CA SER A 335 -0.96 -28.41 14.36
C SER A 335 -1.66 -28.76 13.05
N GLU A 336 -2.92 -28.34 12.92
CA GLU A 336 -3.70 -28.39 11.68
C GLU A 336 -3.62 -27.08 10.87
N ALA A 337 -2.80 -26.13 11.32
CA ALA A 337 -2.62 -24.86 10.60
C ALA A 337 -2.08 -25.13 9.18
N PRO A 338 -2.65 -24.50 8.13
CA PRO A 338 -2.22 -24.78 6.77
C PRO A 338 -0.77 -24.40 6.53
N GLY A 339 -0.04 -25.30 5.87
CA GLY A 339 1.34 -25.05 5.50
C GLY A 339 1.50 -24.11 4.32
N MET A 340 2.76 -23.98 3.89
CA MET A 340 3.14 -23.12 2.78
C MET A 340 2.51 -23.55 1.45
N LEU A 341 2.15 -22.58 0.61
CA LEU A 341 1.65 -22.84 -0.75
C LEU A 341 2.80 -23.18 -1.71
N ARG A 342 2.60 -24.21 -2.51
CA ARG A 342 3.50 -24.65 -3.59
C ARG A 342 2.70 -24.88 -4.86
N ILE A 343 3.36 -24.91 -6.01
CA ILE A 343 2.73 -25.39 -7.24
C ILE A 343 2.60 -26.91 -7.13
N GLY A 344 1.40 -27.42 -7.42
CA GLY A 344 1.12 -28.87 -7.42
C GLY A 344 1.92 -29.62 -8.49
N ARG A 345 2.01 -30.94 -8.34
CA ARG A 345 2.83 -31.81 -9.20
C ARG A 345 2.47 -31.71 -10.67
N HIS A 346 1.19 -31.46 -10.96
CA HIS A 346 0.65 -31.35 -12.31
C HIS A 346 0.50 -29.91 -12.79
N ALA A 347 0.96 -28.93 -12.00
CA ALA A 347 0.85 -27.50 -12.29
C ALA A 347 -0.57 -26.99 -12.58
N ASN A 348 -1.59 -27.71 -12.09
CA ASN A 348 -3.01 -27.36 -12.28
C ASN A 348 -3.54 -26.43 -11.16
N ALA A 349 -2.95 -26.51 -9.97
CA ALA A 349 -3.36 -25.76 -8.80
C ALA A 349 -2.16 -25.53 -7.88
N PHE A 350 -2.36 -24.67 -6.88
CA PHE A 350 -1.48 -24.62 -5.72
C PHE A 350 -1.83 -25.76 -4.75
N VAL A 351 -0.88 -26.17 -3.91
CA VAL A 351 -1.06 -27.20 -2.88
C VAL A 351 -0.38 -26.77 -1.59
N ARG A 352 -0.90 -27.26 -0.45
CA ARG A 352 -0.28 -27.09 0.87
C ARG A 352 -0.59 -28.28 1.78
N GLN A 353 0.24 -28.48 2.79
CA GLN A 353 0.04 -29.53 3.79
C GLN A 353 0.18 -28.96 5.22
N PRO A 354 -0.78 -29.19 6.12
CA PRO A 354 -2.15 -29.67 5.85
C PRO A 354 -2.91 -28.71 4.90
N GLY A 355 -3.91 -29.24 4.18
CA GLY A 355 -4.88 -28.41 3.44
C GLY A 355 -5.17 -28.80 1.98
N GLY A 356 -4.34 -29.62 1.33
CA GLY A 356 -4.59 -30.15 -0.01
C GLY A 356 -4.44 -29.10 -1.13
N SER A 357 -5.15 -29.32 -2.24
CA SER A 357 -5.15 -28.41 -3.40
C SER A 357 -5.96 -27.14 -3.15
N VAL A 358 -5.48 -26.02 -3.65
CA VAL A 358 -6.05 -24.68 -3.49
C VAL A 358 -6.30 -24.06 -4.86
N PHE A 359 -7.58 -23.85 -5.18
CA PHE A 359 -8.02 -22.96 -6.26
C PHE A 359 -8.17 -21.56 -5.68
N LEU A 360 -7.52 -20.58 -6.31
CA LEU A 360 -7.50 -19.20 -5.84
C LEU A 360 -8.75 -18.45 -6.33
N ILE A 361 -9.54 -17.94 -5.39
CA ILE A 361 -10.82 -17.28 -5.65
C ILE A 361 -10.76 -15.90 -5.03
N GLY A 362 -10.81 -14.86 -5.84
CA GLY A 362 -10.79 -13.48 -5.36
C GLY A 362 -10.88 -12.44 -6.47
N HIS A 363 -10.97 -11.18 -6.07
CA HIS A 363 -10.82 -10.01 -6.92
C HIS A 363 -9.65 -9.14 -6.43
N ASN A 364 -9.23 -8.17 -7.23
CA ASN A 364 -8.13 -7.26 -6.86
C ASN A 364 -8.63 -6.21 -5.86
N VAL A 365 -8.11 -6.30 -4.63
CA VAL A 365 -7.97 -5.18 -3.69
C VAL A 365 -6.48 -4.83 -3.68
N PRO A 366 -5.99 -4.02 -4.63
CA PRO A 366 -4.57 -3.97 -4.99
C PRO A 366 -3.70 -3.28 -3.94
N THR A 367 -4.28 -2.76 -2.86
CA THR A 367 -3.55 -2.02 -1.83
C THR A 367 -4.13 -2.18 -0.43
N TYR A 368 -3.40 -1.70 0.57
CA TYR A 368 -3.85 -1.63 1.95
C TYR A 368 -4.92 -0.54 2.13
N LEU A 369 -6.10 -0.94 2.59
CA LEU A 369 -7.21 -0.03 2.85
C LEU A 369 -7.13 0.56 4.26
N ALA A 370 -6.89 1.86 4.34
CA ALA A 370 -6.77 2.64 5.58
C ALA A 370 -7.78 3.82 5.66
N GLY A 371 -8.78 3.83 4.77
CA GLY A 371 -9.76 4.92 4.64
C GLY A 371 -11.17 4.47 5.00
N LYS A 372 -12.17 4.89 4.21
CA LYS A 372 -13.61 4.58 4.40
C LYS A 372 -13.89 3.11 4.71
N GLN A 373 -13.23 2.22 3.99
CA GLN A 373 -13.16 0.81 4.32
C GLN A 373 -11.79 0.51 4.91
N SER A 374 -11.77 -0.28 5.98
CA SER A 374 -10.55 -0.85 6.56
C SER A 374 -10.17 -2.16 5.87
N MET A 375 -8.90 -2.53 5.95
CA MET A 375 -8.43 -3.80 5.40
C MET A 375 -9.13 -5.01 6.05
N ALA A 376 -9.38 -4.96 7.35
CA ALA A 376 -10.10 -6.01 8.07
C ALA A 376 -11.53 -6.19 7.53
N GLU A 377 -12.28 -5.09 7.37
CA GLU A 377 -13.65 -5.12 6.83
C GLU A 377 -13.69 -5.67 5.39
N ALA A 378 -12.75 -5.30 4.53
CA ALA A 378 -12.67 -5.82 3.17
C ALA A 378 -12.42 -7.34 3.18
N PHE A 379 -11.45 -7.81 3.96
CA PHE A 379 -11.18 -9.24 4.06
C PHE A 379 -12.33 -10.02 4.71
N ASP A 380 -13.03 -9.45 5.69
CA ASP A 380 -14.25 -10.07 6.26
C ASP A 380 -15.31 -10.29 5.19
N LYS A 381 -15.56 -9.30 4.33
CA LYS A 381 -16.52 -9.42 3.23
C LYS A 381 -16.07 -10.42 2.17
N MET A 382 -14.80 -10.39 1.77
CA MET A 382 -14.21 -11.35 0.83
C MET A 382 -14.38 -12.79 1.34
N ALA A 383 -13.96 -13.06 2.58
CA ALA A 383 -14.09 -14.39 3.17
C ALA A 383 -15.56 -14.84 3.28
N ALA A 384 -16.48 -13.95 3.67
CA ALA A 384 -17.93 -14.22 3.68
C ALA A 384 -18.53 -14.43 2.28
N GLY A 385 -17.85 -13.96 1.23
CA GLY A 385 -18.14 -14.23 -0.19
C GLY A 385 -17.63 -15.60 -0.65
N GLY A 386 -16.78 -16.26 0.12
CA GLY A 386 -16.08 -17.49 -0.27
C GLY A 386 -14.76 -17.24 -1.01
N GLU A 387 -14.27 -16.01 -1.00
CA GLU A 387 -12.95 -15.67 -1.54
C GLU A 387 -11.85 -16.11 -0.58
N ASN A 388 -10.71 -16.51 -1.14
CA ASN A 388 -9.53 -16.98 -0.42
C ASN A 388 -8.23 -16.42 -1.03
N PHE A 389 -8.31 -15.40 -1.88
CA PHE A 389 -7.18 -14.86 -2.62
C PHE A 389 -7.29 -13.35 -2.77
N ASN A 390 -6.16 -12.65 -2.67
CA ASN A 390 -5.99 -11.27 -3.10
C ASN A 390 -4.58 -11.07 -3.66
N ARG A 391 -4.41 -10.02 -4.47
CA ARG A 391 -3.10 -9.60 -4.98
C ARG A 391 -2.83 -8.16 -4.53
N PHE A 392 -1.63 -7.91 -4.03
CA PHE A 392 -1.20 -6.59 -3.55
C PHE A 392 -0.08 -6.02 -4.39
N TRP A 393 -0.10 -4.69 -4.55
CA TRP A 393 0.99 -3.90 -5.11
C TRP A 393 1.71 -3.13 -4.03
N MET A 394 3.02 -3.29 -4.00
CA MET A 394 3.92 -2.36 -3.32
C MET A 394 4.18 -1.20 -4.29
N TYR A 395 3.60 -0.03 -4.02
CA TYR A 395 3.78 1.16 -4.87
C TYR A 395 3.97 2.42 -4.04
N SER A 396 4.32 3.52 -4.71
CA SER A 396 4.74 4.78 -4.09
C SER A 396 3.83 5.30 -2.99
N ALA A 397 2.51 5.19 -3.15
CA ALA A 397 1.57 5.72 -2.16
C ALA A 397 1.37 4.78 -0.95
N ARG A 398 1.44 3.46 -1.14
CA ARG A 398 1.05 2.45 -0.13
C ARG A 398 1.88 1.17 -0.27
N MET A 399 2.31 0.60 0.85
CA MET A 399 3.10 -0.64 0.96
C MET A 399 4.48 -0.63 0.29
N GLY A 400 4.77 0.30 -0.63
CA GLY A 400 6.10 0.48 -1.21
C GLY A 400 7.15 0.80 -0.14
N LEU A 401 8.22 0.01 -0.10
CA LEU A 401 9.27 0.13 0.93
C LEU A 401 10.12 1.39 0.77
N GLU A 402 10.50 1.75 -0.44
CA GLU A 402 11.48 2.80 -0.73
C GLU A 402 10.81 4.00 -1.40
N TRP A 403 10.25 4.92 -0.60
CA TRP A 403 9.59 6.12 -1.10
C TRP A 403 9.65 7.26 -0.10
N GLY A 404 9.86 8.49 -0.57
CA GLY A 404 9.93 9.68 0.30
C GLY A 404 11.15 9.71 1.24
N GLN A 405 12.12 8.81 1.04
CA GLN A 405 13.35 8.66 1.78
C GLN A 405 14.47 8.16 0.85
N PRO A 406 15.76 8.27 1.23
CA PRO A 406 16.87 7.79 0.40
C PRO A 406 16.75 6.30 0.03
N VAL A 407 17.16 5.94 -1.18
CA VAL A 407 17.16 4.53 -1.64
C VAL A 407 18.00 3.65 -0.70
N GLY A 408 17.59 2.39 -0.53
CA GLY A 408 18.23 1.49 0.44
C GLY A 408 17.81 1.75 1.89
N THR A 409 16.82 2.60 2.14
CA THR A 409 16.17 2.74 3.46
C THR A 409 14.67 2.46 3.32
N TYR A 410 14.03 1.90 4.36
CA TYR A 410 12.66 1.39 4.25
C TYR A 410 11.63 2.14 5.12
N ARG A 411 10.42 2.32 4.58
CA ARG A 411 9.23 2.84 5.27
C ARG A 411 8.69 1.82 6.26
N LEU A 412 9.18 1.85 7.50
CA LEU A 412 8.81 0.85 8.52
C LEU A 412 7.30 0.80 8.83
N SER A 413 6.59 1.92 8.70
CA SER A 413 5.13 1.98 8.87
C SER A 413 4.36 1.24 7.78
N GLU A 414 4.78 1.35 6.52
CA GLU A 414 4.19 0.59 5.40
C GLU A 414 4.54 -0.89 5.49
N ALA A 415 5.77 -1.20 5.88
CA ALA A 415 6.19 -2.57 6.10
C ALA A 415 5.40 -3.22 7.26
N TRP A 416 5.07 -2.46 8.32
CA TRP A 416 4.19 -2.93 9.40
C TRP A 416 2.75 -3.13 8.92
N ARG A 417 2.21 -2.23 8.09
CA ARG A 417 0.89 -2.44 7.47
C ARG A 417 0.82 -3.72 6.65
N LEU A 418 1.89 -4.05 5.93
CA LEU A 418 1.96 -5.31 5.19
C LEU A 418 2.01 -6.51 6.14
N ASP A 419 2.77 -6.46 7.25
CA ASP A 419 2.71 -7.50 8.31
C ASP A 419 1.27 -7.69 8.81
N HIS A 420 0.59 -6.58 9.10
CA HIS A 420 -0.79 -6.58 9.58
C HIS A 420 -1.76 -7.15 8.54
N ALA A 421 -1.59 -6.82 7.26
CA ALA A 421 -2.41 -7.34 6.17
C ALA A 421 -2.24 -8.85 5.99
N PHE A 422 -1.01 -9.37 6.04
CA PHE A 422 -0.75 -10.82 5.99
C PHE A 422 -1.46 -11.54 7.14
N GLU A 423 -1.41 -10.99 8.36
CA GLU A 423 -2.05 -11.60 9.52
C GLU A 423 -3.59 -11.54 9.42
N LEU A 424 -4.16 -10.39 9.04
CA LEU A 424 -5.61 -10.26 8.81
C LEU A 424 -6.11 -11.23 7.73
N ALA A 425 -5.35 -11.38 6.65
CA ALA A 425 -5.65 -12.32 5.58
C ALA A 425 -5.57 -13.77 6.07
N ARG A 426 -4.52 -14.13 6.81
CA ARG A 426 -4.31 -15.46 7.37
C ARG A 426 -5.45 -15.89 8.28
N GLN A 427 -5.90 -14.99 9.17
CA GLN A 427 -7.05 -15.22 10.07
C GLN A 427 -8.35 -15.52 9.31
N ARG A 428 -8.46 -15.08 8.06
CA ARG A 428 -9.64 -15.22 7.20
C ARG A 428 -9.47 -16.25 6.08
N GLY A 429 -8.35 -16.98 6.07
CA GLY A 429 -8.06 -17.98 5.04
C GLY A 429 -7.75 -17.38 3.66
N ILE A 430 -7.36 -16.10 3.60
CA ILE A 430 -7.01 -15.38 2.37
C ILE A 430 -5.50 -15.51 2.13
N ASN A 431 -5.15 -15.90 0.91
CA ASN A 431 -3.78 -16.03 0.42
C ASN A 431 -3.41 -14.79 -0.42
N LEU A 432 -2.16 -14.36 -0.34
CA LEU A 432 -1.70 -13.10 -0.93
C LEU A 432 -0.63 -13.34 -1.99
N LEU A 433 -0.83 -12.83 -3.20
CA LEU A 433 0.22 -12.62 -4.20
C LEU A 433 0.83 -11.24 -4.00
N LEU A 434 2.14 -11.16 -3.74
CA LEU A 434 2.81 -9.89 -3.42
C LEU A 434 3.64 -9.40 -4.62
N CYS A 435 3.21 -8.29 -5.22
CA CYS A 435 3.92 -7.62 -6.30
C CYS A 435 4.80 -6.48 -5.78
N PHE A 436 6.09 -6.49 -6.14
CA PHE A 436 7.09 -5.59 -5.57
C PHE A 436 7.15 -4.21 -6.22
N ASP A 437 6.88 -4.12 -7.53
CA ASP A 437 7.07 -2.91 -8.31
C ASP A 437 5.97 -2.75 -9.37
N THR A 438 5.75 -1.51 -9.83
CA THR A 438 4.72 -1.20 -10.83
C THR A 438 5.15 -0.08 -11.79
N HIS A 439 4.78 -0.16 -13.07
CA HIS A 439 5.36 0.71 -14.11
C HIS A 439 5.03 2.18 -13.87
N GLN A 440 3.89 2.42 -13.23
CA GLN A 440 3.34 3.73 -12.95
C GLN A 440 4.31 4.57 -12.09
N ASP A 441 5.18 3.93 -11.32
CA ASP A 441 6.19 4.58 -10.47
C ASP A 441 7.50 4.94 -11.21
N PHE A 442 7.63 4.53 -12.48
CA PHE A 442 8.79 4.79 -13.35
C PHE A 442 8.45 5.69 -14.55
N GLN A 443 7.33 6.41 -14.50
CA GLN A 443 6.88 7.28 -15.59
C GLN A 443 6.83 8.77 -15.20
N GLY A 444 7.21 9.64 -16.14
CA GLY A 444 7.07 11.09 -16.01
C GLY A 444 7.66 11.66 -14.71
N ASP A 445 6.90 12.51 -14.02
CA ASP A 445 7.33 13.12 -12.75
C ASP A 445 7.50 12.09 -11.62
N ARG A 446 6.86 10.92 -11.71
CA ARG A 446 7.03 9.85 -10.71
C ARG A 446 8.41 9.22 -10.79
N LEU A 447 9.01 9.12 -11.98
CA LEU A 447 10.41 8.71 -12.11
C LEU A 447 11.33 9.66 -11.33
N LYS A 448 11.14 10.98 -11.46
CA LYS A 448 11.95 11.97 -10.72
C LYS A 448 11.70 11.94 -9.21
N ALA A 449 10.52 11.46 -8.78
CA ALA A 449 10.19 11.24 -7.38
C ALA A 449 10.67 9.89 -6.84
N ASN A 450 11.01 8.94 -7.71
CA ASN A 450 11.48 7.60 -7.35
C ASN A 450 12.85 7.66 -6.68
N PRO A 451 13.07 7.03 -5.51
CA PRO A 451 14.37 7.06 -4.84
C PRO A 451 15.54 6.51 -5.65
N TYR A 452 15.29 5.64 -6.64
CA TYR A 452 16.35 5.16 -7.53
C TYR A 452 16.88 6.26 -8.46
N HIS A 453 16.14 7.35 -8.68
CA HIS A 453 16.55 8.41 -9.59
C HIS A 453 17.69 9.27 -9.02
N LEU A 454 18.58 9.76 -9.89
CA LEU A 454 19.74 10.60 -9.52
C LEU A 454 19.36 11.84 -8.70
N GLU A 455 18.24 12.50 -9.03
CA GLU A 455 17.73 13.67 -8.26
C GLU A 455 17.33 13.31 -6.81
N ARG A 456 17.15 12.02 -6.51
CA ARG A 456 16.85 11.49 -5.18
C ARG A 456 18.05 10.76 -4.54
N GLY A 457 19.22 10.85 -5.16
CA GLY A 457 20.46 10.20 -4.71
C GLY A 457 20.61 8.74 -5.13
N GLY A 458 19.69 8.20 -5.94
CA GLY A 458 19.81 6.86 -6.50
C GLY A 458 20.65 6.80 -7.78
N PRO A 459 20.90 5.62 -8.34
CA PRO A 459 21.88 5.42 -9.40
C PRO A 459 21.35 5.57 -10.84
N ILE A 460 20.04 5.80 -11.05
CA ILE A 460 19.43 5.76 -12.39
C ILE A 460 18.95 7.13 -12.87
N SER A 461 18.98 7.35 -14.18
CA SER A 461 18.43 8.51 -14.89
C SER A 461 17.25 8.13 -15.78
N THR A 462 17.20 6.88 -16.24
CA THR A 462 16.14 6.35 -17.10
C THR A 462 15.51 5.09 -16.51
N PRO A 463 14.25 4.74 -16.86
CA PRO A 463 13.61 3.52 -16.37
C PRO A 463 14.38 2.24 -16.69
N LEU A 464 15.01 2.15 -17.88
CA LEU A 464 15.75 0.96 -18.30
C LEU A 464 16.98 0.68 -17.43
N GLU A 465 17.63 1.73 -16.91
CA GLU A 465 18.79 1.59 -16.03
C GLU A 465 18.46 0.88 -14.71
N PHE A 466 17.19 0.81 -14.31
CA PHE A 466 16.76 -0.03 -13.19
C PHE A 466 17.14 -1.51 -13.40
N PHE A 467 17.08 -1.99 -14.65
CA PHE A 467 17.38 -3.36 -15.03
C PHE A 467 18.85 -3.61 -15.37
N THR A 468 19.60 -2.57 -15.76
CA THR A 468 20.96 -2.73 -16.30
C THR A 468 22.05 -2.16 -15.40
N ASN A 469 21.76 -1.16 -14.58
CA ASN A 469 22.74 -0.53 -13.69
C ASN A 469 23.09 -1.45 -12.51
N GLU A 470 24.37 -1.75 -12.33
CA GLU A 470 24.85 -2.66 -11.27
C GLU A 470 24.54 -2.16 -9.85
N ALA A 471 24.59 -0.84 -9.61
CA ALA A 471 24.24 -0.28 -8.31
C ALA A 471 22.73 -0.41 -8.04
N ALA A 472 21.88 -0.20 -9.06
CA ALA A 472 20.44 -0.42 -8.94
C ALA A 472 20.11 -1.90 -8.64
N ARG A 473 20.74 -2.83 -9.36
CA ARG A 473 20.60 -4.28 -9.14
C ARG A 473 21.08 -4.69 -7.75
N LYS A 474 22.19 -4.13 -7.27
CA LYS A 474 22.69 -4.36 -5.90
C LYS A 474 21.68 -3.90 -4.85
N LEU A 475 21.17 -2.67 -4.96
CA LEU A 475 20.15 -2.12 -4.06
C LEU A 475 18.87 -2.98 -4.09
N TYR A 476 18.46 -3.44 -5.27
CA TYR A 476 17.30 -4.33 -5.41
C TYR A 476 17.51 -5.66 -4.67
N ARG A 477 18.69 -6.31 -4.78
CA ARG A 477 19.00 -7.53 -4.02
C ARG A 477 19.00 -7.29 -2.50
N GLN A 478 19.47 -6.13 -2.03
CA GLN A 478 19.38 -5.75 -0.61
C GLN A 478 17.91 -5.64 -0.17
N ARG A 479 17.04 -5.05 -1.01
CA ARG A 479 15.59 -5.00 -0.77
C ARG A 479 14.94 -6.38 -0.78
N LEU A 480 15.30 -7.26 -1.71
CA LEU A 480 14.83 -8.64 -1.72
C LEU A 480 15.23 -9.38 -0.45
N ARG A 481 16.45 -9.18 0.07
CA ARG A 481 16.87 -9.74 1.37
C ARG A 481 15.92 -9.30 2.48
N TYR A 482 15.55 -8.02 2.54
CA TYR A 482 14.62 -7.49 3.54
C TYR A 482 13.20 -8.06 3.39
N ILE A 483 12.71 -8.16 2.15
CA ILE A 483 11.41 -8.78 1.82
C ILE A 483 11.37 -10.24 2.30
N ILE A 484 12.41 -11.03 1.99
CA ILE A 484 12.53 -12.41 2.43
C ILE A 484 12.56 -12.49 3.96
N ALA A 485 13.42 -11.69 4.61
CA ALA A 485 13.57 -11.66 6.06
C ALA A 485 12.24 -11.41 6.79
N ARG A 486 11.40 -10.55 6.21
CA ARG A 486 10.17 -10.10 6.84
C ARG A 486 8.97 -10.97 6.53
N TRP A 487 8.82 -11.45 5.29
CA TRP A 487 7.57 -12.09 4.82
C TRP A 487 7.69 -13.52 4.30
N SER A 488 8.89 -14.09 4.11
CA SER A 488 9.01 -15.48 3.64
C SER A 488 8.40 -16.50 4.60
N HIS A 489 8.30 -16.20 5.89
CA HIS A 489 7.69 -17.09 6.86
C HIS A 489 6.14 -17.20 6.71
N CYS A 490 5.48 -16.31 5.97
CA CYS A 490 4.03 -16.27 5.87
C CYS A 490 3.48 -17.44 5.05
N THR A 491 2.77 -18.39 5.67
CA THR A 491 2.22 -19.58 4.99
C THR A 491 1.13 -19.27 3.97
N ASN A 492 0.48 -18.11 4.08
CA ASN A 492 -0.51 -17.61 3.14
C ASN A 492 0.07 -16.75 2.01
N LEU A 493 1.39 -16.74 1.81
CA LEU A 493 2.02 -16.17 0.63
C LEU A 493 1.88 -17.12 -0.57
N VAL A 494 1.26 -16.64 -1.64
CA VAL A 494 1.08 -17.40 -2.89
C VAL A 494 2.38 -17.44 -3.68
N ALA A 495 2.98 -16.27 -3.92
CA ALA A 495 4.19 -16.11 -4.70
C ALA A 495 4.77 -14.71 -4.55
N TRP A 496 6.05 -14.58 -4.94
CA TRP A 496 6.71 -13.32 -5.21
C TRP A 496 6.45 -12.89 -6.66
N GLU A 497 5.87 -11.71 -6.86
CA GLU A 497 5.76 -11.11 -8.19
C GLU A 497 6.73 -9.94 -8.32
N LEU A 498 7.68 -10.06 -9.24
CA LEU A 498 8.77 -9.08 -9.39
C LEU A 498 8.23 -7.71 -9.83
N VAL A 499 7.39 -7.70 -10.88
CA VAL A 499 6.97 -6.46 -11.52
C VAL A 499 5.54 -6.58 -12.06
N ASN A 500 4.74 -5.53 -11.84
CA ASN A 500 3.41 -5.37 -12.43
C ASN A 500 3.49 -4.74 -13.83
N GLU A 501 3.04 -5.45 -14.86
CA GLU A 501 2.93 -4.96 -16.25
C GLU A 501 4.23 -4.37 -16.81
N ILE A 502 5.25 -5.22 -16.95
CA ILE A 502 6.61 -4.83 -17.32
C ILE A 502 6.72 -4.01 -18.62
N GLU A 503 5.76 -4.15 -19.53
CA GLU A 503 5.74 -3.42 -20.81
C GLU A 503 5.48 -1.92 -20.65
N GLY A 504 4.98 -1.50 -19.49
CA GLY A 504 4.81 -0.08 -19.16
C GLY A 504 6.13 0.65 -18.87
N TRP A 505 7.27 -0.06 -18.76
CA TRP A 505 8.59 0.55 -18.63
C TRP A 505 9.08 1.07 -19.98
N ALA A 506 9.44 2.36 -20.02
CA ALA A 506 10.01 2.96 -21.21
C ALA A 506 11.31 2.22 -21.61
N GLY A 507 11.38 1.80 -22.88
CA GLY A 507 12.48 1.03 -23.44
C GLY A 507 12.35 -0.49 -23.29
N PHE A 508 11.24 -1.02 -22.75
CA PHE A 508 11.06 -2.47 -22.62
C PHE A 508 11.16 -3.21 -23.97
N THR A 509 10.43 -2.75 -24.99
CA THR A 509 10.27 -3.45 -26.27
C THR A 509 11.61 -3.69 -26.98
N GLU A 510 12.52 -2.72 -26.92
CA GLU A 510 13.85 -2.77 -27.53
C GLU A 510 14.87 -3.57 -26.70
N HIS A 511 14.57 -3.83 -25.42
CA HIS A 511 15.52 -4.39 -24.44
C HIS A 511 14.99 -5.63 -23.72
N GLN A 512 14.08 -6.39 -24.35
CA GLN A 512 13.42 -7.57 -23.76
C GLN A 512 14.40 -8.59 -23.18
N ASP A 513 15.52 -8.86 -23.86
CA ASP A 513 16.53 -9.81 -23.40
C ASP A 513 17.23 -9.35 -22.13
N GLN A 514 17.52 -8.04 -22.01
CA GLN A 514 18.14 -7.47 -20.81
C GLN A 514 17.17 -7.50 -19.63
N VAL A 515 15.90 -7.17 -19.88
CA VAL A 515 14.85 -7.23 -18.86
C VAL A 515 14.61 -8.69 -18.42
N ALA A 516 14.58 -9.64 -19.35
CA ALA A 516 14.43 -11.06 -19.03
C ALA A 516 15.64 -11.63 -18.26
N ALA A 517 16.87 -11.19 -18.61
CA ALA A 517 18.07 -11.54 -17.86
C ALA A 517 18.02 -11.01 -16.43
N TRP A 518 17.57 -9.77 -16.23
CA TRP A 518 17.35 -9.20 -14.90
C TRP A 518 16.30 -9.99 -14.11
N HIS A 519 15.17 -10.38 -14.73
CA HIS A 519 14.16 -11.21 -14.07
C HIS A 519 14.74 -12.56 -13.64
N SER A 520 15.56 -13.17 -14.50
CA SER A 520 16.21 -14.45 -14.22
C SER A 520 17.17 -14.34 -13.04
N GLU A 521 17.94 -13.25 -12.96
CA GLU A 521 18.84 -12.99 -11.86
C GLU A 521 18.10 -12.75 -10.53
N MET A 522 17.05 -11.93 -10.53
CA MET A 522 16.28 -11.65 -9.32
C MET A 522 15.50 -12.88 -8.85
N ALA A 523 14.96 -13.67 -9.79
CA ALA A 523 14.34 -14.96 -9.48
C ALA A 523 15.36 -15.93 -8.88
N ALA A 524 16.56 -16.04 -9.46
CA ALA A 524 17.64 -16.88 -8.90
C ALA A 524 18.05 -16.41 -7.50
N TYR A 525 18.10 -15.10 -7.24
CA TYR A 525 18.35 -14.56 -5.91
C TYR A 525 17.26 -14.98 -4.92
N LEU A 526 15.97 -14.84 -5.28
CA LEU A 526 14.85 -15.29 -4.45
C LEU A 526 14.94 -16.79 -4.16
N LYS A 527 15.19 -17.63 -5.18
CA LYS A 527 15.33 -19.08 -5.01
C LYS A 527 16.52 -19.47 -4.12
N ALA A 528 17.62 -18.72 -4.17
CA ALA A 528 18.78 -19.01 -3.34
C ALA A 528 18.61 -18.56 -1.86
N ASN A 529 17.76 -17.56 -1.60
CA ASN A 529 17.69 -16.91 -0.29
C ASN A 529 16.35 -17.10 0.44
N ASP A 530 15.26 -17.44 -0.26
CA ASP A 530 13.98 -17.77 0.37
C ASP A 530 14.04 -19.20 0.94
N PRO A 531 14.10 -19.36 2.29
CA PRO A 531 14.24 -20.67 2.93
C PRO A 531 13.03 -21.58 2.67
N TYR A 532 11.91 -21.01 2.24
CA TYR A 532 10.69 -21.73 1.94
C TYR A 532 10.46 -21.94 0.44
N GLN A 533 11.30 -21.41 -0.46
CA GLN A 533 11.17 -21.66 -1.90
C GLN A 533 9.79 -21.28 -2.46
N HIS A 534 9.25 -20.10 -2.10
CA HIS A 534 7.98 -19.65 -2.68
C HIS A 534 8.06 -19.56 -4.21
N PRO A 535 6.93 -19.74 -4.91
CA PRO A 535 6.86 -19.47 -6.34
C PRO A 535 7.21 -18.02 -6.67
N VAL A 536 7.77 -17.81 -7.86
CA VAL A 536 8.17 -16.51 -8.41
C VAL A 536 7.50 -16.31 -9.75
N THR A 537 7.06 -15.09 -10.02
CA THR A 537 6.38 -14.69 -11.25
C THR A 537 6.66 -13.22 -11.57
N THR A 538 6.16 -12.76 -12.70
CA THR A 538 6.02 -11.35 -13.08
C THR A 538 4.69 -11.19 -13.83
N SER A 539 4.33 -9.99 -14.29
CA SER A 539 3.16 -9.77 -15.15
C SER A 539 3.42 -8.89 -16.36
N CYS A 540 2.53 -9.04 -17.34
CA CYS A 540 2.50 -8.32 -18.61
C CYS A 540 1.11 -7.70 -18.78
N TRP A 541 1.02 -6.49 -19.33
CA TRP A 541 -0.25 -5.89 -19.76
C TRP A 541 -0.83 -6.61 -21.00
N THR A 542 0.01 -7.31 -21.78
CA THR A 542 -0.41 -8.03 -22.97
C THR A 542 -0.88 -9.39 -22.51
N SER A 543 -2.10 -9.77 -22.90
CA SER A 543 -2.75 -10.96 -22.35
C SER A 543 -1.98 -12.26 -22.64
N GLU A 544 -1.37 -12.36 -23.82
CA GLU A 544 -0.46 -13.45 -24.20
C GLU A 544 0.89 -13.35 -23.47
N GLY A 545 1.33 -12.12 -23.19
CA GLY A 545 2.66 -11.75 -22.72
C GLY A 545 3.79 -12.14 -23.68
N TRP A 546 5.03 -12.01 -23.23
CA TRP A 546 6.21 -12.15 -24.09
C TRP A 546 6.93 -13.49 -23.86
N PRO A 547 7.17 -14.30 -24.91
CA PRO A 547 7.91 -15.56 -24.75
C PRO A 547 9.29 -15.39 -24.12
N THR A 548 10.02 -14.32 -24.46
CA THR A 548 11.34 -14.01 -23.87
C THR A 548 11.27 -13.89 -22.35
N LEU A 549 10.21 -13.26 -21.84
CA LEU A 549 9.99 -13.11 -20.41
C LEU A 549 9.43 -14.39 -19.77
N TRP A 550 8.39 -14.99 -20.36
CA TRP A 550 7.77 -16.19 -19.80
C TRP A 550 8.71 -17.41 -19.77
N ASN A 551 9.70 -17.44 -20.66
CA ASN A 551 10.73 -18.48 -20.65
C ASN A 551 11.98 -18.10 -19.84
N ALA A 552 12.00 -16.92 -19.19
CA ALA A 552 13.10 -16.52 -18.31
C ALA A 552 13.27 -17.54 -17.16
N PRO A 553 14.48 -18.10 -16.95
CA PRO A 553 14.73 -19.04 -15.87
C PRO A 553 14.32 -18.51 -14.50
N GLY A 554 13.75 -19.37 -13.66
CA GLY A 554 13.39 -19.07 -12.27
C GLY A 554 11.98 -18.50 -12.07
N LEU A 555 11.27 -18.07 -13.13
CA LEU A 555 9.83 -17.83 -13.04
C LEU A 555 9.10 -19.18 -13.04
N ASP A 556 8.16 -19.40 -12.12
CA ASP A 556 7.52 -20.71 -11.90
C ASP A 556 6.14 -20.86 -12.58
N PHE A 557 5.39 -19.77 -12.73
CA PHE A 557 4.10 -19.78 -13.44
C PHE A 557 3.89 -18.56 -14.35
N VAL A 558 2.87 -18.60 -15.20
CA VAL A 558 2.54 -17.52 -16.14
C VAL A 558 1.24 -16.83 -15.74
N GLN A 559 1.12 -15.54 -16.06
CA GLN A 559 -0.07 -14.75 -15.77
C GLN A 559 -0.76 -14.22 -17.02
N THR A 560 -2.04 -13.87 -16.88
CA THR A 560 -2.79 -13.06 -17.83
C THR A 560 -3.35 -11.82 -17.13
N HIS A 561 -3.07 -10.65 -17.70
CA HIS A 561 -3.86 -9.44 -17.51
C HIS A 561 -4.72 -9.23 -18.75
N HIS A 562 -6.00 -8.89 -18.58
CA HIS A 562 -6.87 -8.65 -19.73
C HIS A 562 -7.98 -7.64 -19.47
N TYR A 563 -8.02 -6.61 -20.31
CA TYR A 563 -9.16 -5.71 -20.44
C TYR A 563 -9.63 -5.74 -21.90
N SER A 564 -10.86 -6.20 -22.13
CA SER A 564 -11.40 -6.34 -23.50
C SER A 564 -11.62 -5.00 -24.18
N ASN A 565 -11.82 -3.94 -23.40
CA ASN A 565 -12.14 -2.57 -23.84
C ASN A 565 -13.33 -2.52 -24.80
N ALA A 566 -14.20 -3.52 -24.68
CA ALA A 566 -15.37 -3.76 -25.51
C ALA A 566 -16.31 -4.71 -24.77
N LYS A 567 -17.61 -4.56 -25.02
CA LYS A 567 -18.66 -5.39 -24.41
C LYS A 567 -18.72 -6.75 -25.12
N VAL A 568 -17.89 -7.67 -24.68
CA VAL A 568 -17.76 -9.03 -25.25
C VAL A 568 -18.15 -10.10 -24.25
N ASP A 569 -18.30 -11.34 -24.70
CA ASP A 569 -18.47 -12.49 -23.80
C ASP A 569 -17.15 -12.75 -23.06
N MET A 570 -17.08 -12.22 -21.85
CA MET A 570 -15.87 -12.33 -21.05
C MET A 570 -15.58 -13.76 -20.59
N ALA A 571 -16.58 -14.63 -20.46
CA ALA A 571 -16.35 -16.04 -20.14
C ALA A 571 -15.66 -16.74 -21.30
N GLN A 572 -16.08 -16.45 -22.54
CA GLN A 572 -15.37 -16.93 -23.74
C GLN A 572 -13.93 -16.42 -23.79
N ARG A 573 -13.68 -15.14 -23.47
CA ARG A 573 -12.31 -14.60 -23.38
C ARG A 573 -11.46 -15.33 -22.35
N THR A 574 -12.01 -15.61 -21.18
CA THR A 574 -11.31 -16.41 -20.16
C THR A 574 -10.93 -17.79 -20.69
N ILE A 575 -11.84 -18.50 -21.37
CA ILE A 575 -11.55 -19.80 -21.99
C ILE A 575 -10.43 -19.68 -23.03
N ASP A 576 -10.50 -18.68 -23.89
CA ASP A 576 -9.55 -18.46 -24.98
C ASP A 576 -8.12 -18.25 -24.43
N TYR A 577 -7.96 -17.44 -23.38
CA TYR A 577 -6.66 -17.23 -22.75
C TYR A 577 -6.16 -18.44 -21.98
N CYS A 578 -7.02 -19.19 -21.28
CA CYS A 578 -6.61 -20.45 -20.66
C CYS A 578 -6.08 -21.45 -21.70
N ARG A 579 -6.78 -21.58 -22.83
CA ARG A 579 -6.35 -22.45 -23.95
C ARG A 579 -5.05 -21.95 -24.56
N GLN A 580 -4.92 -20.64 -24.76
CA GLN A 580 -3.70 -20.02 -25.29
C GLN A 580 -2.50 -20.30 -24.38
N LYS A 581 -2.63 -20.09 -23.06
CA LYS A 581 -1.54 -20.32 -22.10
C LYS A 581 -1.15 -21.79 -22.01
N ARG A 582 -2.12 -22.71 -21.94
CA ARG A 582 -1.82 -24.15 -21.97
C ARG A 582 -1.06 -24.55 -23.24
N ARG A 583 -1.47 -24.02 -24.40
CA ARG A 583 -0.81 -24.33 -25.68
C ARG A 583 0.61 -23.77 -25.74
N ALA A 584 0.81 -22.52 -25.29
CA ALA A 584 2.09 -21.83 -25.39
C ALA A 584 3.10 -22.25 -24.30
N TYR A 585 2.60 -22.60 -23.12
CA TYR A 585 3.41 -22.91 -21.93
C TYR A 585 2.92 -24.22 -21.27
N PRO A 586 3.03 -25.37 -21.97
CA PRO A 586 2.56 -26.64 -21.44
C PRO A 586 3.29 -27.01 -20.14
N GLY A 587 2.55 -27.52 -19.16
CA GLY A 587 3.09 -27.90 -17.85
C GLY A 587 3.39 -26.71 -16.92
N ARG A 588 3.06 -25.48 -17.32
CA ARG A 588 3.15 -24.31 -16.44
C ARG A 588 1.78 -23.94 -15.90
N LEU A 589 1.75 -23.63 -14.61
CA LEU A 589 0.56 -23.11 -13.96
C LEU A 589 0.19 -21.75 -14.58
N HIS A 590 -1.12 -21.52 -14.76
CA HIS A 590 -1.67 -20.28 -15.27
C HIS A 590 -2.59 -19.65 -14.22
N LEU A 591 -2.42 -18.35 -14.00
CA LEU A 591 -3.25 -17.53 -13.12
C LEU A 591 -3.66 -16.23 -13.85
N PHE A 592 -4.80 -15.66 -13.51
CA PHE A 592 -5.18 -14.31 -13.95
C PHE A 592 -4.85 -13.29 -12.87
N GLY A 593 -3.86 -12.42 -13.15
CA GLY A 593 -3.44 -11.36 -12.22
C GLY A 593 -4.37 -10.16 -12.26
N GLU A 594 -4.99 -9.90 -13.42
CA GLU A 594 -5.97 -8.83 -13.62
C GLU A 594 -6.98 -9.19 -14.70
N MET A 595 -8.23 -8.76 -14.50
CA MET A 595 -9.24 -8.76 -15.56
C MET A 595 -10.26 -7.63 -15.36
N GLY A 596 -10.90 -7.24 -16.44
CA GLY A 596 -12.07 -6.37 -16.41
C GLY A 596 -12.67 -6.26 -17.81
N ILE A 597 -13.89 -5.71 -17.92
CA ILE A 597 -14.45 -5.45 -19.25
C ILE A 597 -13.66 -4.32 -19.91
N HIS A 598 -13.35 -3.27 -19.15
CA HIS A 598 -12.56 -2.13 -19.64
C HIS A 598 -11.51 -1.70 -18.61
N TYR A 599 -10.36 -1.16 -19.08
CA TYR A 599 -9.28 -0.64 -18.22
C TYR A 599 -9.63 0.67 -17.47
N LYS A 600 -10.88 1.12 -17.61
CA LYS A 600 -11.47 2.26 -16.91
C LYS A 600 -12.85 1.86 -16.43
N PHE A 601 -13.21 2.33 -15.25
CA PHE A 601 -14.58 2.27 -14.78
C PHE A 601 -15.30 3.59 -15.05
N GLY A 602 -16.52 3.53 -15.58
CA GLY A 602 -17.35 4.69 -15.85
C GLY A 602 -18.54 4.35 -16.75
N ALA A 603 -19.43 5.32 -16.97
CA ALA A 603 -20.65 5.12 -17.77
C ALA A 603 -20.33 4.53 -19.15
N GLY A 604 -20.96 3.39 -19.46
CA GLY A 604 -20.86 2.72 -20.77
C GLY A 604 -19.56 1.93 -20.99
N GLN A 605 -18.76 1.73 -19.94
CA GLN A 605 -17.50 0.97 -19.99
C GLN A 605 -17.68 -0.52 -19.70
N GLY A 606 -18.92 -0.97 -19.50
CA GLY A 606 -19.31 -2.38 -19.44
C GLY A 606 -19.47 -2.87 -18.01
N ASP A 607 -18.43 -2.77 -17.17
CA ASP A 607 -18.50 -3.17 -15.76
C ASP A 607 -19.62 -2.42 -15.00
N ASP A 608 -19.86 -1.16 -15.37
CA ASP A 608 -20.92 -0.33 -14.80
C ASP A 608 -22.34 -0.76 -15.20
N GLU A 609 -22.47 -1.42 -16.34
CA GLU A 609 -23.73 -1.86 -16.96
C GLU A 609 -24.16 -3.27 -16.54
N ASP A 610 -23.30 -4.02 -15.83
CA ASP A 610 -23.63 -5.31 -15.21
C ASP A 610 -23.72 -5.14 -13.68
N PRO A 611 -24.76 -4.48 -13.15
CA PRO A 611 -24.85 -4.20 -11.72
C PRO A 611 -24.96 -5.48 -10.86
N THR A 612 -25.27 -6.61 -11.48
CA THR A 612 -25.43 -7.88 -10.79
C THR A 612 -24.14 -8.70 -10.77
N GLY A 613 -23.14 -8.41 -11.60
CA GLY A 613 -21.92 -9.22 -11.71
C GLY A 613 -22.17 -10.58 -12.38
N LEU A 614 -23.06 -10.64 -13.38
CA LEU A 614 -23.31 -11.86 -14.14
C LEU A 614 -22.08 -12.31 -14.94
N HIS A 615 -21.29 -11.38 -15.48
CA HIS A 615 -20.07 -11.75 -16.20
C HIS A 615 -19.03 -12.36 -15.24
N LEU A 616 -18.90 -11.84 -14.01
CA LEU A 616 -18.02 -12.39 -12.97
C LEU A 616 -18.39 -13.85 -12.68
N LEU A 617 -19.68 -14.13 -12.46
CA LEU A 617 -20.17 -15.49 -12.23
C LEU A 617 -19.74 -16.42 -13.38
N LYS A 618 -19.96 -16.03 -14.64
CA LYS A 618 -19.65 -16.87 -15.81
C LYS A 618 -18.13 -17.05 -16.01
N GLN A 619 -17.35 -15.97 -15.87
CA GLN A 619 -15.89 -15.99 -15.96
C GLN A 619 -15.27 -16.92 -14.91
N ASN A 620 -15.76 -16.89 -13.67
CA ASN A 620 -15.25 -17.71 -12.58
C ASN A 620 -15.32 -19.21 -12.94
N TRP A 621 -16.49 -19.67 -13.40
CA TRP A 621 -16.68 -21.06 -13.86
C TRP A 621 -15.86 -21.38 -15.11
N ALA A 622 -15.77 -20.44 -16.06
CA ALA A 622 -14.97 -20.59 -17.26
C ALA A 622 -13.50 -20.81 -16.94
N ALA A 623 -12.93 -20.10 -15.96
CA ALA A 623 -11.52 -20.24 -15.56
C ALA A 623 -11.24 -21.62 -14.95
N LEU A 624 -12.04 -22.04 -13.97
CA LEU A 624 -11.88 -23.35 -13.31
C LEU A 624 -11.98 -24.50 -14.33
N LEU A 625 -13.04 -24.51 -15.14
CA LEU A 625 -13.30 -25.58 -16.11
C LEU A 625 -12.34 -25.56 -17.31
N SER A 626 -11.64 -24.44 -17.53
CA SER A 626 -10.59 -24.33 -18.54
C SER A 626 -9.20 -24.62 -17.98
N GLY A 627 -9.07 -25.03 -16.71
CA GLY A 627 -7.83 -25.45 -16.08
C GLY A 627 -6.88 -24.32 -15.71
N CYS A 628 -7.42 -23.16 -15.33
CA CYS A 628 -6.66 -22.12 -14.64
C CYS A 628 -6.53 -22.48 -13.15
N ALA A 629 -5.54 -21.92 -12.45
CA ALA A 629 -5.37 -22.09 -11.00
C ALA A 629 -6.12 -21.05 -10.16
N SER A 630 -6.75 -20.07 -10.81
CA SER A 630 -7.56 -19.04 -10.15
C SER A 630 -8.79 -18.67 -10.96
N VAL A 631 -9.75 -18.00 -10.31
CA VAL A 631 -10.69 -17.13 -11.02
C VAL A 631 -9.98 -15.89 -11.55
N PRO A 632 -10.53 -15.16 -12.53
CA PRO A 632 -9.98 -13.87 -12.94
C PRO A 632 -10.06 -12.82 -11.83
N ALA A 633 -8.91 -12.30 -11.41
CA ALA A 633 -8.82 -11.25 -10.41
C ALA A 633 -9.31 -9.91 -11.00
N ASN A 634 -10.61 -9.66 -10.88
CA ASN A 634 -11.23 -8.47 -11.48
C ASN A 634 -10.89 -7.18 -10.71
N TRP A 635 -10.69 -6.05 -11.40
CA TRP A 635 -10.00 -4.86 -10.85
C TRP A 635 -10.83 -3.93 -9.95
N TRP A 636 -12.07 -3.62 -10.31
CA TRP A 636 -12.77 -2.42 -9.82
C TRP A 636 -13.36 -2.53 -8.41
N HIS A 637 -12.54 -2.72 -7.37
CA HIS A 637 -13.01 -2.89 -5.99
C HIS A 637 -13.92 -1.75 -5.51
N GLU A 638 -13.41 -0.52 -5.47
CA GLU A 638 -14.10 0.64 -4.89
C GLU A 638 -15.26 1.14 -5.74
N SER A 639 -15.21 0.85 -7.05
CA SER A 639 -16.20 1.37 -8.01
C SER A 639 -17.28 0.34 -8.38
N TYR A 640 -16.98 -0.95 -8.26
CA TYR A 640 -17.86 -2.04 -8.70
C TYR A 640 -18.21 -3.01 -7.57
N PHE A 641 -17.22 -3.68 -6.98
CA PHE A 641 -17.44 -4.77 -6.02
C PHE A 641 -18.09 -4.28 -4.74
N GLU A 642 -17.48 -3.28 -4.11
CA GLU A 642 -17.92 -2.75 -2.82
C GLU A 642 -19.30 -2.05 -2.94
N PRO A 643 -19.53 -1.11 -3.88
CA PRO A 643 -20.83 -0.43 -3.98
C PRO A 643 -22.00 -1.35 -4.37
N ARG A 644 -21.73 -2.45 -5.08
CA ARG A 644 -22.77 -3.37 -5.58
C ARG A 644 -22.87 -4.69 -4.79
N ASN A 645 -22.08 -4.85 -3.73
CA ASN A 645 -22.06 -6.04 -2.88
C ASN A 645 -21.93 -7.35 -3.69
N LEU A 646 -20.88 -7.45 -4.53
CA LEU A 646 -20.73 -8.57 -5.47
C LEU A 646 -20.09 -9.83 -4.86
N TYR A 647 -19.62 -9.77 -3.62
CA TYR A 647 -19.02 -10.89 -2.88
C TYR A 647 -19.79 -12.23 -2.99
N PRO A 648 -21.15 -12.27 -2.94
CA PRO A 648 -21.88 -13.53 -3.06
C PRO A 648 -21.68 -14.29 -4.38
N ARG A 649 -21.15 -13.65 -5.43
CA ARG A 649 -20.86 -14.29 -6.73
C ARG A 649 -19.77 -15.36 -6.68
N PHE A 650 -18.97 -15.39 -5.62
CA PHE A 650 -17.90 -16.37 -5.44
C PHE A 650 -18.34 -17.62 -4.65
N ARG A 651 -19.44 -17.56 -3.89
CA ARG A 651 -19.86 -18.66 -2.98
C ARG A 651 -20.06 -19.99 -3.68
N GLY A 652 -20.70 -19.98 -4.84
CA GLY A 652 -21.00 -21.20 -5.60
C GLY A 652 -19.73 -21.90 -6.09
N ILE A 653 -18.80 -21.15 -6.67
CA ILE A 653 -17.53 -21.71 -7.15
C ILE A 653 -16.63 -22.12 -5.99
N ALA A 654 -16.64 -21.38 -4.88
CA ALA A 654 -15.90 -21.74 -3.66
C ALA A 654 -16.41 -23.05 -3.04
N ALA A 655 -17.73 -23.23 -2.97
CA ALA A 655 -18.32 -24.48 -2.52
C ALA A 655 -17.92 -25.65 -3.43
N PHE A 656 -17.97 -25.46 -4.74
CA PHE A 656 -17.60 -26.50 -5.70
C PHE A 656 -16.10 -26.84 -5.66
N ALA A 657 -15.22 -25.84 -5.66
CA ALA A 657 -13.77 -26.04 -5.69
C ALA A 657 -13.23 -26.75 -4.44
N ARG A 658 -13.86 -26.57 -3.27
CA ARG A 658 -13.47 -27.27 -2.03
C ARG A 658 -13.64 -28.78 -2.09
N GLU A 659 -14.55 -29.28 -2.92
CA GLU A 659 -14.81 -30.71 -3.09
C GLU A 659 -13.88 -31.36 -4.13
N LEU A 660 -13.02 -30.56 -4.78
CA LEU A 660 -12.13 -31.03 -5.84
C LEU A 660 -10.71 -31.25 -5.31
N ASP A 661 -10.14 -32.41 -5.64
CA ASP A 661 -8.71 -32.67 -5.56
C ASP A 661 -8.04 -32.22 -6.87
N LEU A 662 -7.64 -30.95 -6.94
CA LEU A 662 -7.12 -30.31 -8.15
C LEU A 662 -5.66 -30.64 -8.47
N ASP A 663 -4.95 -31.35 -7.58
CA ASP A 663 -3.59 -31.84 -7.87
C ASP A 663 -3.60 -33.17 -8.63
N ARG A 664 -4.77 -33.63 -9.08
CA ARG A 664 -4.87 -34.71 -10.08
C ARG A 664 -4.53 -34.19 -11.49
N PRO A 665 -4.23 -35.07 -12.46
CA PRO A 665 -4.02 -34.70 -13.85
C PRO A 665 -5.35 -34.35 -14.55
N TRP A 666 -6.03 -33.31 -14.06
CA TRP A 666 -7.20 -32.74 -14.70
C TRP A 666 -6.82 -32.16 -16.05
N GLN A 667 -7.65 -32.44 -17.04
CA GLN A 667 -7.57 -31.83 -18.36
C GLN A 667 -8.99 -31.50 -18.83
N PRO A 668 -9.20 -30.37 -19.52
CA PRO A 668 -10.49 -30.10 -20.13
C PRO A 668 -10.86 -31.19 -21.13
N LEU A 669 -12.16 -31.45 -21.25
CA LEU A 669 -12.68 -32.37 -22.25
C LEU A 669 -12.43 -31.79 -23.64
N GLU A 670 -11.67 -32.53 -24.45
CA GLU A 670 -11.46 -32.23 -25.86
C GLU A 670 -12.47 -33.03 -26.72
N ASP A 671 -12.76 -32.54 -27.93
CA ASP A 671 -13.59 -33.22 -28.93
C ASP A 671 -15.02 -33.62 -28.51
N LEU A 672 -15.64 -32.85 -27.60
CA LEU A 672 -17.00 -33.11 -27.16
C LEU A 672 -18.00 -32.84 -28.29
N LYS A 673 -18.54 -33.90 -28.90
CA LYS A 673 -19.55 -33.82 -29.95
C LYS A 673 -20.94 -33.74 -29.34
N VAL A 674 -21.48 -32.53 -29.23
CA VAL A 674 -22.90 -32.34 -28.90
C VAL A 674 -23.73 -32.65 -30.14
N ARG A 675 -24.69 -33.56 -30.02
CA ARG A 675 -25.68 -33.86 -31.05
C ARG A 675 -27.06 -33.65 -30.47
N TRP A 676 -27.96 -33.10 -31.26
CA TRP A 676 -29.36 -33.02 -30.87
C TRP A 676 -29.96 -34.42 -30.75
N VAL A 677 -30.59 -34.72 -29.61
CA VAL A 677 -31.38 -35.95 -29.45
C VAL A 677 -32.58 -35.93 -30.40
N THR A 678 -33.18 -34.75 -30.56
CA THR A 678 -34.15 -34.45 -31.61
C THR A 678 -33.67 -33.17 -32.29
N PRO A 679 -33.24 -33.23 -33.57
CA PRO A 679 -32.83 -32.03 -34.29
C PRO A 679 -33.95 -30.99 -34.25
N PRO A 680 -33.66 -29.72 -33.98
CA PRO A 680 -34.65 -28.67 -34.19
C PRO A 680 -35.12 -28.72 -35.65
N ALA A 681 -36.36 -28.30 -35.91
CA ALA A 681 -36.84 -28.14 -37.28
C ALA A 681 -35.81 -27.35 -38.09
N GLU A 682 -35.54 -27.77 -39.34
CA GLU A 682 -34.57 -27.06 -40.19
C GLU A 682 -34.88 -25.55 -40.12
N PRO A 683 -33.91 -24.71 -39.71
CA PRO A 683 -34.13 -23.28 -39.75
C PRO A 683 -34.48 -22.90 -41.18
N ALA A 684 -35.51 -22.06 -41.35
CA ALA A 684 -35.90 -21.59 -42.67
C ALA A 684 -34.68 -21.01 -43.37
N ARG A 685 -34.23 -21.68 -44.44
CA ARG A 685 -33.14 -21.19 -45.27
C ARG A 685 -33.58 -19.83 -45.80
N ARG A 686 -32.80 -18.80 -45.51
CA ARG A 686 -32.95 -17.47 -46.11
C ARG A 686 -31.74 -17.25 -46.98
N ASP A 687 -31.96 -16.63 -48.13
CA ASP A 687 -30.86 -16.20 -48.97
C ASP A 687 -30.07 -15.11 -48.24
N LEU A 688 -28.76 -15.23 -48.29
CA LEU A 688 -27.84 -14.22 -47.77
C LEU A 688 -27.72 -13.12 -48.82
N GLU A 689 -28.50 -12.06 -48.70
CA GLU A 689 -28.36 -10.90 -49.58
C GLU A 689 -27.21 -10.00 -49.09
N PHE A 690 -26.15 -9.95 -49.89
CA PHE A 690 -25.02 -9.04 -49.70
C PHE A 690 -24.95 -8.09 -50.89
N SER A 691 -25.04 -6.78 -50.63
CA SER A 691 -24.69 -5.76 -51.61
C SER A 691 -23.29 -5.24 -51.30
N GLY A 692 -22.43 -5.17 -52.33
CA GLY A 692 -21.15 -4.48 -52.24
C GLY A 692 -21.33 -3.04 -51.74
N ALA A 693 -20.28 -2.42 -51.20
CA ALA A 693 -20.36 -1.06 -50.68
C ALA A 693 -21.03 -0.10 -51.68
N ALA A 694 -21.98 0.70 -51.20
CA ALA A 694 -22.77 1.63 -52.00
C ALA A 694 -23.58 0.98 -53.15
N ASN A 695 -24.07 -0.25 -52.99
CA ASN A 695 -24.85 -0.99 -53.98
C ASN A 695 -24.10 -1.22 -55.32
N ALA A 696 -22.77 -1.31 -55.27
CA ALA A 696 -21.94 -1.49 -56.46
C ALA A 696 -20.81 -2.50 -56.21
N TRP A 697 -20.54 -3.34 -57.22
CA TRP A 697 -19.42 -4.29 -57.23
C TRP A 697 -18.12 -3.66 -57.78
N ARG A 698 -17.81 -2.44 -57.33
CA ARG A 698 -16.56 -1.79 -57.72
C ARG A 698 -15.42 -2.26 -56.81
N PRO A 699 -14.19 -2.43 -57.32
CA PRO A 699 -13.03 -2.65 -56.48
C PRO A 699 -12.91 -1.47 -55.49
N LEU A 700 -12.99 -1.75 -54.20
CA LEU A 700 -12.71 -0.75 -53.18
C LEU A 700 -11.19 -0.61 -53.01
N PRO A 701 -10.67 0.58 -52.70
CA PRO A 701 -9.24 0.79 -52.45
C PRO A 701 -8.73 0.12 -51.16
N VAL A 702 -9.60 -0.55 -50.38
CA VAL A 702 -9.25 -1.26 -49.14
C VAL A 702 -10.04 -2.58 -49.05
N GLU A 703 -9.41 -3.64 -48.53
CA GLU A 703 -10.02 -4.96 -48.33
C GLU A 703 -11.23 -4.87 -47.39
N ALA A 704 -12.44 -5.12 -47.90
CA ALA A 704 -13.65 -5.18 -47.09
C ALA A 704 -13.87 -6.61 -46.57
N ARG A 705 -13.81 -6.80 -45.25
CA ARG A 705 -14.04 -8.09 -44.60
C ARG A 705 -15.43 -8.14 -43.99
N TYR A 706 -16.18 -9.18 -44.31
CA TYR A 706 -17.52 -9.42 -43.80
C TYR A 706 -17.51 -10.63 -42.87
N GLN A 707 -18.22 -10.54 -41.74
CA GLN A 707 -18.34 -11.65 -40.79
C GLN A 707 -19.80 -12.12 -40.69
N LEU A 708 -20.01 -13.42 -40.93
CA LEU A 708 -21.27 -14.09 -40.63
C LEU A 708 -21.37 -14.34 -39.12
N ARG A 709 -22.43 -13.81 -38.49
CA ARG A 709 -22.72 -13.99 -37.06
C ARG A 709 -23.52 -15.27 -36.83
N ARG A 710 -23.54 -15.74 -35.58
CA ARG A 710 -24.26 -16.96 -35.17
C ARG A 710 -25.78 -16.89 -35.38
N ASP A 711 -26.34 -15.69 -35.47
CA ASP A 711 -27.75 -15.42 -35.76
C ASP A 711 -28.06 -15.33 -37.26
N GLY A 712 -27.05 -15.55 -38.13
CA GLY A 712 -27.19 -15.48 -39.58
C GLY A 712 -27.04 -14.08 -40.18
N THR A 713 -26.77 -13.05 -39.38
CA THR A 713 -26.57 -11.68 -39.89
C THR A 713 -25.12 -11.44 -40.35
N VAL A 714 -24.92 -10.54 -41.32
CA VAL A 714 -23.60 -10.13 -41.81
C VAL A 714 -23.26 -8.75 -41.25
N GLY A 715 -22.09 -8.63 -40.62
CA GLY A 715 -21.55 -7.33 -40.19
C GLY A 715 -20.28 -6.98 -40.96
N ASN A 716 -20.06 -5.67 -41.19
CA ASN A 716 -18.76 -5.17 -41.64
C ASN A 716 -17.74 -5.29 -40.50
N ARG A 717 -16.53 -5.70 -40.85
CA ARG A 717 -15.41 -5.79 -39.93
C ARG A 717 -14.45 -4.63 -40.12
#